data_AF-A0A850XKH9-F1
#
_entry.id   AF-A0A850XKH9-F1
#
_cell.length_a   1.000
_cell.length_b   1.000
_cell.length_c   1.000
_cell.angle_alpha   90.00
_cell.angle_beta   90.00
_cell.angle_gamma   90.00
#
_symmetry.space_group_name_H-M   'P 1'
#
loop_
_entity.id
_entity.type
_entity.pdbx_description
1 polymer ?
#
loop_
_entity_poly.entity_id
_entity_poly.type
_entity_poly.pdbx_seq_one_letter_code
_entity_poly.pdbx_strand_id
1 'polypeptide(L)'
;TLKQEEEKRLRLEALYEKTRENLRRKEDQYHKEVEEKQQLKLHSENLEEELVTLKKLLKQAEEERDETQRQLSQEKCARTLQEGILNNHLWREKELEEEIRRTTGKDSEESDTEREKNLLYKNKLLQDEIAMLRLELDQVKVRHQEEGVKYLEENETLKEKNEELKKELKSNEEALTQAVLQYSGPLNILKAEYTVLTSRLEQTKESKDRLEAENESLRLRLNSVSQELERLQSSKSDVERTLQRERDEWLRLQDKLHYDQSDLRETNKSLSQQLTKAESKSSSLENELHQVKQTLTEKTLVLEMTQKELSQAQCQAKESDHARQLEKDQVSKFQIKQESMQDRLTQLQSENLLLRQQLEEMHNKGIIKEKVVSDMQDQFNDIYNKLRADTEKQVCLLKERNEELNVRCSDLREQVFKHEANKVEREGMIRQLQQELADALKKQSMSEASLELTARFRSDLEEDKLHLQKELENLKTKLRELEEQHLQSEHCVNNLKTALDNKEREAIASSQKLQDLLLASSGTDNTIKQLEEHVQRERRKVEKLVELKLSVELRLDQEMRRNIELQKDSERLKRHLNRSVKKVRMYEQRELNLEEEMKSKYSDTVNDVGRLRAKVGELSQQLEVESKKCTQLEALNQDLREELSTMRENHEKLEKSKYQLKEEVANLKHRLEANMVDHSQIEQYKREVEERARQDLRQKLQEVNLFLQTQAASQDRLEQIRASHHASLRNQLKHRIRDLECELDRIKNTQQDSILQKESTQAEVEKYKSLYQEEVRIRRSLANKLERANERLAEADAKLLQERHRSKSLITNSIVGGLSASPVLYSTELERLGNNLALNSNLTLAGSFLSAAGSALSSRSRVEAYVAKV
;
A
#
# COMPACT_ATOMS: atom_id res chain seq x y z
N THR A 1 8.61 32.85 -9.99
CA THR A 1 9.84 32.59 -9.20
C THR A 1 10.49 31.28 -9.62
N LEU A 2 11.12 31.24 -10.80
CA LEU A 2 11.73 30.01 -11.36
C LEU A 2 12.83 29.42 -10.47
N LYS A 3 13.72 30.25 -9.92
CA LYS A 3 14.79 29.81 -8.99
C LYS A 3 14.27 29.02 -7.77
N GLN A 4 13.10 29.38 -7.23
CA GLN A 4 12.51 28.64 -6.09
C GLN A 4 11.95 27.28 -6.50
N GLU A 5 11.60 27.10 -7.77
CA GLU A 5 11.12 25.82 -8.32
C GLU A 5 12.30 24.89 -8.68
N GLU A 6 13.38 25.46 -9.21
CA GLU A 6 14.67 24.78 -9.40
C GLU A 6 15.26 24.32 -8.05
N GLU A 7 15.30 25.19 -7.02
CA GLU A 7 15.72 24.79 -5.67
C GLU A 7 14.84 23.67 -5.08
N LYS A 8 13.52 23.70 -5.31
CA LYS A 8 12.62 22.63 -4.87
C LYS A 8 12.92 21.31 -5.60
N ARG A 9 13.19 21.34 -6.91
CA ARG A 9 13.62 20.15 -7.67
C ARG A 9 14.93 19.58 -7.13
N LEU A 10 15.95 20.41 -6.95
CA LEU A 10 17.25 19.98 -6.42
C LEU A 10 17.14 19.39 -5.01
N ARG A 11 16.28 19.95 -4.14
CA ARG A 11 16.02 19.38 -2.80
C ARG A 11 15.28 18.04 -2.87
N LEU A 12 14.32 17.89 -3.77
CA LEU A 12 13.61 16.62 -4.01
C LEU A 12 14.56 15.55 -4.57
N GLU A 13 15.43 15.91 -5.51
CA GLU A 13 16.42 15.03 -6.12
C GLU A 13 17.48 14.56 -5.10
N ALA A 14 17.97 15.48 -4.25
CA ALA A 14 18.85 15.14 -3.13
C ALA A 14 18.20 14.23 -2.08
N LEU A 15 16.90 14.42 -1.79
CA LEU A 15 16.14 13.54 -0.90
C LEU A 15 15.90 12.15 -1.53
N TYR A 16 15.66 12.10 -2.84
CA TYR A 16 15.50 10.86 -3.58
C TYR A 16 16.79 10.04 -3.58
N GLU A 17 17.94 10.64 -3.94
CA GLU A 17 19.23 9.95 -3.90
C GLU A 17 19.62 9.54 -2.47
N LYS A 18 19.38 10.38 -1.45
CA LYS A 18 19.60 9.99 -0.04
C LYS A 18 18.75 8.79 0.38
N THR A 19 17.52 8.70 -0.11
CA THR A 19 16.62 7.55 0.16
C THR A 19 17.10 6.29 -0.58
N ARG A 20 17.49 6.43 -1.85
CA ARG A 20 18.06 5.37 -2.70
C ARG A 20 19.40 4.83 -2.17
N GLU A 21 20.23 5.69 -1.61
CA GLU A 21 21.50 5.30 -0.98
C GLU A 21 21.28 4.59 0.36
N ASN A 22 20.29 5.02 1.15
CA ASN A 22 19.89 4.32 2.37
C ASN A 22 19.25 2.95 2.10
N LEU A 23 18.51 2.79 0.99
CA LEU A 23 18.03 1.48 0.54
C LEU A 23 19.21 0.56 0.19
N ARG A 24 20.15 1.02 -0.63
CA ARG A 24 21.37 0.25 -0.96
C ARG A 24 22.16 -0.17 0.29
N ARG A 25 22.36 0.73 1.26
CA ARG A 25 23.00 0.38 2.55
C ARG A 25 22.26 -0.72 3.33
N LYS A 26 20.92 -0.74 3.27
CA LYS A 26 20.12 -1.81 3.90
C LYS A 26 20.17 -3.12 3.11
N GLU A 27 20.17 -3.04 1.78
CA GLU A 27 20.36 -4.22 0.92
C GLU A 27 21.73 -4.85 1.17
N ASP A 28 22.81 -4.06 1.25
CA ASP A 28 24.15 -4.53 1.59
C ASP A 28 24.23 -5.15 3.00
N GLN A 29 23.52 -4.58 3.98
CA GLN A 29 23.40 -5.15 5.33
C GLN A 29 22.68 -6.51 5.30
N TYR A 30 21.55 -6.61 4.60
CA TYR A 30 20.84 -7.88 4.45
C TYR A 30 21.67 -8.95 3.72
N HIS A 31 22.48 -8.58 2.72
CA HIS A 31 23.37 -9.53 2.06
C HIS A 31 24.43 -10.07 3.03
N LYS A 32 25.06 -9.21 3.84
CA LYS A 32 26.00 -9.63 4.89
C LYS A 32 25.36 -10.51 5.95
N GLU A 33 24.17 -10.16 6.45
CA GLU A 33 23.43 -10.99 7.40
C GLU A 33 23.09 -12.38 6.83
N VAL A 34 22.80 -12.46 5.52
CA VAL A 34 22.56 -13.74 4.82
C VAL A 34 23.85 -14.54 4.64
N GLU A 35 24.97 -13.90 4.27
CA GLU A 35 26.28 -14.54 4.17
C GLU A 35 26.77 -15.08 5.52
N GLU A 36 26.70 -14.27 6.59
CA GLU A 36 27.03 -14.68 7.96
C GLU A 36 26.14 -15.84 8.43
N LYS A 37 24.83 -15.80 8.13
CA LYS A 37 23.91 -16.89 8.44
C LYS A 37 24.21 -18.18 7.67
N GLN A 38 24.67 -18.08 6.43
CA GLN A 38 25.13 -19.25 5.65
C GLN A 38 26.42 -19.83 6.24
N GLN A 39 27.38 -18.98 6.63
CA GLN A 39 28.61 -19.43 7.30
C GLN A 39 28.33 -20.10 8.65
N LEU A 40 27.45 -19.52 9.48
CA LEU A 40 27.02 -20.13 10.74
C LEU A 40 26.31 -21.47 10.53
N LYS A 41 25.50 -21.60 9.47
CA LYS A 41 24.84 -22.87 9.12
C LYS A 41 25.87 -23.95 8.74
N LEU A 42 26.83 -23.63 7.88
CA LEU A 42 27.93 -24.54 7.53
C LEU A 42 28.78 -24.92 8.75
N HIS A 43 29.03 -23.98 9.68
CA HIS A 43 29.75 -24.29 10.91
C HIS A 43 28.95 -25.22 11.84
N SER A 44 27.63 -25.03 11.94
CA SER A 44 26.74 -25.94 12.68
C SER A 44 26.70 -27.33 12.06
N GLU A 45 26.59 -27.43 10.74
CA GLU A 45 26.60 -28.71 9.99
C GLU A 45 27.93 -29.46 10.21
N ASN A 46 29.07 -28.77 10.13
CA ASN A 46 30.38 -29.37 10.44
C ASN A 46 30.48 -29.87 11.90
N LEU A 47 29.99 -29.09 12.87
CA LEU A 47 29.97 -29.49 14.29
C LEU A 47 29.04 -30.68 14.55
N GLU A 48 27.93 -30.78 13.82
CA GLU A 48 27.04 -31.95 13.88
C GLU A 48 27.71 -33.20 13.30
N GLU A 49 28.44 -33.08 12.18
CA GLU A 49 29.26 -34.17 11.63
C GLU A 49 30.38 -34.60 12.60
N GLU A 50 31.11 -33.65 13.20
CA GLU A 50 32.11 -33.93 14.24
C GLU A 50 31.48 -34.68 15.44
N LEU A 51 30.32 -34.24 15.94
CA LEU A 51 29.61 -34.93 17.02
C LEU A 51 29.15 -36.34 16.62
N VAL A 52 28.76 -36.58 15.37
CA VAL A 52 28.41 -37.92 14.87
C VAL A 52 29.65 -38.84 14.81
N THR A 53 30.80 -38.33 14.34
CA THR A 53 32.04 -39.12 14.33
C THR A 53 32.55 -39.42 15.73
N LEU A 54 32.52 -38.44 16.66
CA LEU A 54 32.89 -38.64 18.06
C LEU A 54 31.98 -39.65 18.77
N LYS A 55 30.66 -39.63 18.53
CA LYS A 55 29.73 -40.66 19.05
C LYS A 55 30.09 -42.07 18.55
N LYS A 56 30.50 -42.20 17.28
CA LYS A 56 30.94 -43.49 16.71
C LYS A 56 32.24 -43.98 17.37
N LEU A 57 33.22 -43.09 17.57
CA LEU A 57 34.48 -43.41 18.25
C LEU A 57 34.27 -43.77 19.73
N LEU A 58 33.38 -43.06 20.43
CA LEU A 58 33.02 -43.38 21.82
C LEU A 58 32.42 -44.78 21.92
N LYS A 59 31.46 -45.12 21.04
CA LYS A 59 30.83 -46.45 21.03
C LYS A 59 31.86 -47.56 20.76
N GLN A 60 32.82 -47.34 19.87
CA GLN A 60 33.91 -48.28 19.64
C GLN A 60 34.80 -48.45 20.88
N ALA A 61 35.15 -47.36 21.57
CA ALA A 61 35.92 -47.42 22.81
C ALA A 61 35.17 -48.12 23.96
N GLU A 62 33.84 -48.01 24.02
CA GLU A 62 32.99 -48.77 24.95
C GLU A 62 32.98 -50.26 24.62
N GLU A 63 32.89 -50.63 23.33
CA GLU A 63 32.96 -52.01 22.86
C GLU A 63 34.34 -52.64 23.15
N GLU A 64 35.44 -51.91 22.94
CA GLU A 64 36.81 -52.34 23.28
C GLU A 64 37.05 -52.46 24.81
N ARG A 65 36.46 -51.56 25.61
CA ARG A 65 36.46 -51.68 27.08
C ARG A 65 35.72 -52.94 27.54
N ASP A 66 34.56 -53.22 26.96
CA ASP A 66 33.74 -54.35 27.38
C ASP A 66 34.33 -55.70 26.93
N GLU A 67 35.07 -55.71 25.81
CA GLU A 67 35.91 -56.83 25.37
C GLU A 67 37.08 -57.09 26.34
N THR A 68 37.88 -56.08 26.66
CA THR A 68 39.03 -56.21 27.58
C THR A 68 38.59 -56.59 29.00
N GLN A 69 37.46 -56.05 29.49
CA GLN A 69 36.86 -56.46 30.76
C GLN A 69 36.43 -57.94 30.77
N ARG A 70 35.96 -58.47 29.62
CA ARG A 70 35.59 -59.88 29.48
C ARG A 70 36.81 -60.80 29.44
N GLN A 71 37.89 -60.39 28.77
CA GLN A 71 39.16 -61.11 28.77
C GLN A 71 39.77 -61.15 30.19
N LEU A 72 39.74 -60.03 30.92
CA LEU A 72 40.20 -59.96 32.31
C LEU A 72 39.39 -60.87 33.26
N SER A 73 38.08 -61.03 33.03
CA SER A 73 37.26 -61.94 33.85
C SER A 73 37.56 -63.41 33.54
N GLN A 74 37.80 -63.76 32.27
CA GLN A 74 38.24 -65.10 31.86
C GLN A 74 39.62 -65.47 32.43
N GLU A 75 40.59 -64.55 32.40
CA GLU A 75 41.92 -64.81 32.96
C GLU A 75 41.88 -64.97 34.48
N LYS A 76 41.05 -64.19 35.19
CA LYS A 76 40.81 -64.37 36.63
C LYS A 76 40.26 -65.77 36.94
N CYS A 77 39.30 -66.27 36.15
CA CYS A 77 38.77 -67.62 36.31
C CYS A 77 39.79 -68.72 35.96
N ALA A 78 40.68 -68.49 35.00
CA ALA A 78 41.76 -69.43 34.68
C ALA A 78 42.81 -69.49 35.81
N ARG A 79 43.13 -68.34 36.43
CA ARG A 79 44.11 -68.25 37.52
C ARG A 79 43.63 -68.91 38.81
N THR A 80 42.36 -68.70 39.19
CA THR A 80 41.77 -69.41 40.35
C THR A 80 41.69 -70.92 40.13
N LEU A 81 41.49 -71.39 38.89
CA LEU A 81 41.55 -72.81 38.55
C LEU A 81 42.98 -73.38 38.70
N GLN A 82 44.01 -72.65 38.28
CA GLN A 82 45.41 -73.05 38.47
C GLN A 82 45.80 -73.10 39.97
N GLU A 83 45.42 -72.09 40.76
CA GLU A 83 45.63 -72.06 42.21
C GLU A 83 44.94 -73.23 42.91
N GLY A 84 43.72 -73.59 42.48
CA GLY A 84 42.98 -74.75 42.98
C GLY A 84 43.69 -76.09 42.71
N ILE A 85 44.31 -76.24 41.53
CA ILE A 85 45.11 -77.43 41.18
C ILE A 85 46.38 -77.49 42.04
N LEU A 86 47.12 -76.39 42.16
CA LEU A 86 48.38 -76.32 42.90
C LEU A 86 48.19 -76.69 44.38
N ASN A 87 47.16 -76.15 45.02
CA ASN A 87 46.83 -76.45 46.41
C ASN A 87 46.45 -77.92 46.64
N ASN A 88 45.86 -78.60 45.65
CA ASN A 88 45.49 -80.01 45.74
C ASN A 88 46.74 -80.93 45.78
N HIS A 89 47.75 -80.62 44.95
CA HIS A 89 49.03 -81.33 44.96
C HIS A 89 49.77 -81.17 46.29
N LEU A 90 49.83 -79.95 46.81
CA LEU A 90 50.55 -79.60 48.04
C LEU A 90 49.95 -80.27 49.29
N TRP A 91 48.65 -80.57 49.27
CA TRP A 91 47.98 -81.36 50.31
C TRP A 91 48.33 -82.85 50.22
N ARG A 92 48.43 -83.40 49.00
CA ARG A 92 48.80 -84.80 48.72
C ARG A 92 50.21 -85.15 49.20
N GLU A 93 51.14 -84.21 49.09
CA GLU A 93 52.55 -84.41 49.41
C GLU A 93 52.77 -84.59 50.93
N LYS A 94 52.11 -83.75 51.75
CA LYS A 94 52.17 -83.84 53.22
C LYS A 94 51.60 -85.16 53.76
N GLU A 95 50.53 -85.65 53.14
CA GLU A 95 49.87 -86.91 53.51
C GLU A 95 50.82 -88.13 53.36
N LEU A 96 51.78 -88.07 52.42
CA LEU A 96 52.79 -89.10 52.22
C LEU A 96 53.98 -89.01 53.21
N GLU A 97 54.38 -87.80 53.62
CA GLU A 97 55.48 -87.61 54.58
C GLU A 97 55.14 -88.12 55.99
N GLU A 98 53.88 -87.98 56.41
CA GLU A 98 53.43 -88.43 57.74
C GLU A 98 53.34 -89.97 57.86
N GLU A 99 53.17 -90.67 56.73
CA GLU A 99 53.09 -92.13 56.68
C GLU A 99 54.46 -92.79 56.86
N ILE A 100 55.52 -92.19 56.29
CA ILE A 100 56.91 -92.67 56.40
C ILE A 100 57.42 -92.61 57.84
N ARG A 101 57.01 -91.61 58.63
CA ARG A 101 57.57 -91.34 59.96
C ARG A 101 57.25 -92.38 61.04
N ARG A 102 56.36 -93.36 60.76
CA ARG A 102 55.83 -94.29 61.78
C ARG A 102 56.51 -95.66 61.86
N THR A 103 57.49 -95.97 61.00
CA THR A 103 57.90 -97.38 60.74
C THR A 103 59.30 -97.82 61.19
N THR A 104 60.08 -96.98 61.90
CA THR A 104 61.49 -97.31 62.24
C THR A 104 61.87 -97.19 63.72
N GLY A 105 62.24 -98.32 64.34
CA GLY A 105 63.16 -98.38 65.49
C GLY A 105 62.86 -99.47 66.54
N LYS A 106 63.79 -100.44 66.74
CA LYS A 106 63.92 -101.27 67.96
C LYS A 106 65.18 -102.18 68.05
N ASP A 107 65.58 -102.46 69.30
CA ASP A 107 66.34 -103.61 69.88
C ASP A 107 67.87 -103.80 69.73
N SER A 108 68.60 -103.99 70.86
CA SER A 108 69.27 -105.26 71.31
C SER A 108 70.42 -105.08 72.37
N GLU A 109 70.65 -106.10 73.23
CA GLU A 109 71.71 -106.24 74.28
C GLU A 109 72.44 -107.62 74.19
N GLU A 110 73.71 -107.75 74.63
CA GLU A 110 74.46 -108.98 75.07
C GLU A 110 75.91 -108.58 75.49
N SER A 111 76.75 -109.31 76.26
CA SER A 111 76.61 -110.39 77.29
C SER A 111 77.94 -110.53 78.12
N ASP A 112 78.18 -111.63 78.87
CA ASP A 112 79.10 -111.65 80.03
C ASP A 112 79.92 -112.97 80.25
N THR A 113 80.93 -112.90 81.14
CA THR A 113 81.56 -113.93 82.01
C THR A 113 82.82 -114.74 81.60
N GLU A 114 83.92 -114.49 82.31
CA GLU A 114 85.08 -115.41 82.46
C GLU A 114 85.44 -115.59 83.95
N ARG A 115 85.36 -116.84 84.46
CA ARG A 115 84.15 -117.23 85.22
C ARG A 115 84.34 -118.13 86.47
N GLU A 116 85.49 -118.17 87.17
CA GLU A 116 85.44 -118.72 88.57
C GLU A 116 86.54 -118.26 89.56
N LYS A 117 87.83 -118.27 89.18
CA LYS A 117 88.90 -117.71 90.04
C LYS A 117 89.14 -116.23 89.77
N ASN A 118 88.94 -115.86 88.50
CA ASN A 118 88.43 -114.54 88.20
C ASN A 118 87.18 -114.24 89.06
N LEU A 119 86.14 -115.08 89.19
CA LEU A 119 84.98 -114.77 90.07
C LEU A 119 85.26 -114.61 91.58
N LEU A 120 86.49 -114.77 92.09
CA LEU A 120 86.81 -114.45 93.48
C LEU A 120 87.50 -113.08 93.62
N TYR A 121 88.48 -112.77 92.75
CA TYR A 121 89.01 -111.42 92.62
C TYR A 121 88.00 -110.47 91.95
N LYS A 122 87.36 -110.89 90.85
CA LYS A 122 86.09 -110.37 90.37
C LYS A 122 84.93 -110.59 91.33
N ASN A 123 84.91 -111.42 92.39
CA ASN A 123 83.82 -111.24 93.38
C ASN A 123 84.01 -109.91 94.09
N LYS A 124 85.25 -109.59 94.44
CA LYS A 124 85.59 -108.31 95.07
C LYS A 124 85.41 -107.16 94.08
N LEU A 125 85.94 -107.29 92.86
CA LEU A 125 85.76 -106.31 91.79
C LEU A 125 84.29 -106.14 91.41
N LEU A 126 83.51 -107.23 91.27
CA LEU A 126 82.06 -107.18 91.04
C LEU A 126 81.29 -106.71 92.27
N GLN A 127 81.77 -106.87 93.51
CA GLN A 127 81.15 -106.28 94.69
C GLN A 127 81.38 -104.76 94.72
N ASP A 128 82.58 -104.32 94.37
CA ASP A 128 82.97 -102.91 94.30
C ASP A 128 82.33 -102.25 93.05
N GLU A 129 82.17 -102.98 91.94
CA GLU A 129 81.44 -102.61 90.72
C GLU A 129 79.93 -102.66 90.95
N ILE A 130 79.38 -103.61 91.71
CA ILE A 130 77.98 -103.57 92.18
C ILE A 130 77.78 -102.40 93.14
N ALA A 131 78.77 -102.01 93.94
CA ALA A 131 78.69 -100.82 94.78
C ALA A 131 78.74 -99.53 93.95
N MET A 132 79.59 -99.46 92.93
CA MET A 132 79.65 -98.37 91.95
C MET A 132 78.37 -98.30 91.11
N LEU A 133 77.91 -99.41 90.52
CA LEU A 133 76.66 -99.49 89.77
C LEU A 133 75.44 -99.21 90.66
N ARG A 134 75.47 -99.52 91.96
CA ARG A 134 74.45 -99.05 92.91
C ARG A 134 74.52 -97.55 93.12
N LEU A 135 75.72 -96.98 93.28
CA LEU A 135 75.91 -95.53 93.39
C LEU A 135 75.48 -94.81 92.11
N GLU A 136 75.83 -95.33 90.93
CA GLU A 136 75.43 -94.81 89.62
C GLU A 136 73.93 -94.99 89.39
N LEU A 137 73.35 -96.13 89.77
CA LEU A 137 71.90 -96.34 89.74
C LEU A 137 71.18 -95.37 90.69
N ASP A 138 71.73 -95.08 91.86
CA ASP A 138 71.16 -94.11 92.80
C ASP A 138 71.37 -92.66 92.32
N GLN A 139 72.49 -92.33 91.66
CA GLN A 139 72.69 -91.06 90.95
C GLN A 139 71.76 -90.92 89.73
N VAL A 140 71.47 -92.00 89.00
CA VAL A 140 70.49 -92.04 87.91
C VAL A 140 69.06 -91.90 88.46
N LYS A 141 68.72 -92.54 89.58
CA LYS A 141 67.43 -92.33 90.27
C LYS A 141 67.29 -90.88 90.73
N VAL A 142 68.33 -90.28 91.33
CA VAL A 142 68.30 -88.87 91.74
C VAL A 142 68.16 -87.95 90.53
N ARG A 143 68.93 -88.16 89.44
CA ARG A 143 68.77 -87.40 88.19
C ARG A 143 67.37 -87.56 87.59
N HIS A 144 66.80 -88.77 87.55
CA HIS A 144 65.43 -88.98 87.08
C HIS A 144 64.36 -88.40 88.03
N GLN A 145 64.62 -88.31 89.33
CA GLN A 145 63.75 -87.60 90.27
C GLN A 145 63.84 -86.08 90.04
N GLU A 146 65.03 -85.52 89.84
CA GLU A 146 65.24 -84.10 89.50
C GLU A 146 64.65 -83.73 88.12
N GLU A 147 64.82 -84.59 87.11
CA GLU A 147 64.18 -84.47 85.79
C GLU A 147 62.67 -84.58 85.92
N GLY A 148 62.16 -85.53 86.72
CA GLY A 148 60.74 -85.66 87.02
C GLY A 148 60.16 -84.40 87.67
N VAL A 149 60.90 -83.79 88.61
CA VAL A 149 60.53 -82.50 89.22
C VAL A 149 60.54 -81.37 88.18
N LYS A 150 61.59 -81.26 87.34
CA LYS A 150 61.65 -80.27 86.25
C LYS A 150 60.50 -80.41 85.26
N TYR A 151 60.16 -81.63 84.84
CA TYR A 151 59.03 -81.87 83.94
C TYR A 151 57.69 -81.56 84.61
N LEU A 152 57.55 -81.72 85.94
CA LEU A 152 56.35 -81.29 86.67
C LEU A 152 56.27 -79.75 86.76
N GLU A 153 57.38 -79.07 87.04
CA GLU A 153 57.47 -77.60 87.03
C GLU A 153 57.20 -77.01 85.63
N GLU A 154 57.77 -77.60 84.58
CA GLU A 154 57.49 -77.23 83.19
C GLU A 154 56.02 -77.47 82.82
N ASN A 155 55.42 -78.59 83.24
CA ASN A 155 53.99 -78.85 83.00
C ASN A 155 53.08 -77.85 83.73
N GLU A 156 53.37 -77.50 85.00
CA GLU A 156 52.57 -76.50 85.71
C GLU A 156 52.74 -75.10 85.09
N THR A 157 53.96 -74.67 84.71
CA THR A 157 54.13 -73.37 84.02
C THR A 157 53.49 -73.34 82.62
N LEU A 158 53.47 -74.46 81.88
CA LEU A 158 52.74 -74.58 80.61
C LEU A 158 51.22 -74.57 80.82
N LYS A 159 50.73 -75.17 81.90
CA LYS A 159 49.32 -75.17 82.30
C LYS A 159 48.86 -73.78 82.74
N GLU A 160 49.67 -73.05 83.51
CA GLU A 160 49.46 -71.63 83.83
C GLU A 160 49.36 -70.78 82.55
N LYS A 161 50.34 -70.88 81.64
CA LYS A 161 50.30 -70.21 80.32
C LYS A 161 49.06 -70.57 79.49
N ASN A 162 48.62 -71.83 79.53
CA ASN A 162 47.39 -72.25 78.85
C ASN A 162 46.14 -71.62 79.48
N GLU A 163 46.08 -71.47 80.81
CA GLU A 163 44.97 -70.78 81.48
C GLU A 163 45.02 -69.26 81.30
N GLU A 164 46.21 -68.66 81.18
CA GLU A 164 46.38 -67.26 80.76
C GLU A 164 45.88 -67.03 79.33
N LEU A 165 46.33 -67.83 78.36
CA LEU A 165 45.88 -67.75 76.96
C LEU A 165 44.36 -68.00 76.82
N LYS A 166 43.78 -68.89 77.62
CA LYS A 166 42.30 -69.09 77.66
C LYS A 166 41.57 -67.86 78.20
N LYS A 167 42.11 -67.17 79.21
CA LYS A 167 41.52 -65.93 79.74
C LYS A 167 41.65 -64.79 78.72
N GLU A 168 42.81 -64.66 78.09
CA GLU A 168 43.05 -63.67 77.04
C GLU A 168 42.12 -63.90 75.85
N LEU A 169 42.00 -65.15 75.36
CA LEU A 169 41.07 -65.54 74.30
C LEU A 169 39.63 -65.17 74.64
N LYS A 170 39.14 -65.51 75.85
CA LYS A 170 37.79 -65.11 76.29
C LYS A 170 37.61 -63.60 76.34
N SER A 171 38.59 -62.85 76.85
CA SER A 171 38.51 -61.39 76.87
C SER A 171 38.52 -60.78 75.45
N ASN A 172 39.20 -61.43 74.50
CA ASN A 172 39.18 -61.05 73.08
C ASN A 172 37.86 -61.42 72.39
N GLU A 173 37.26 -62.57 72.70
CA GLU A 173 35.91 -62.96 72.23
C GLU A 173 34.84 -62.00 72.77
N GLU A 174 34.92 -61.60 74.04
CA GLU A 174 34.05 -60.61 74.66
C GLU A 174 34.24 -59.22 74.03
N ALA A 175 35.49 -58.78 73.82
CA ALA A 175 35.79 -57.51 73.14
C ALA A 175 35.29 -57.49 71.69
N LEU A 176 35.45 -58.59 70.95
CA LEU A 176 34.93 -58.73 69.58
C LEU A 176 33.40 -58.70 69.57
N THR A 177 32.75 -59.39 70.51
CA THR A 177 31.28 -59.39 70.65
C THR A 177 30.77 -57.99 70.98
N GLN A 178 31.44 -57.25 71.87
CA GLN A 178 31.12 -55.86 72.17
C GLN A 178 31.30 -54.95 70.95
N ALA A 179 32.38 -55.11 70.17
CA ALA A 179 32.59 -54.36 68.93
C ALA A 179 31.49 -54.66 67.90
N VAL A 180 31.15 -55.93 67.67
CA VAL A 180 30.06 -56.34 66.77
C VAL A 180 28.72 -55.73 67.23
N LEU A 181 28.42 -55.73 68.52
CA LEU A 181 27.21 -55.09 69.06
C LEU A 181 27.22 -53.57 68.82
N GLN A 182 28.34 -52.88 69.07
CA GLN A 182 28.49 -51.44 68.81
C GLN A 182 28.25 -51.07 67.34
N TYR A 183 28.72 -51.88 66.38
CA TYR A 183 28.51 -51.63 64.96
C TYR A 183 27.15 -52.13 64.43
N SER A 184 26.52 -53.10 65.09
CA SER A 184 25.24 -53.68 64.64
C SER A 184 24.07 -52.68 64.64
N GLY A 185 24.01 -51.79 65.63
CA GLY A 185 22.99 -50.74 65.72
C GLY A 185 23.07 -49.75 64.56
N PRO A 186 24.21 -49.05 64.36
CA PRO A 186 24.45 -48.17 63.22
C PRO A 186 24.24 -48.84 61.87
N LEU A 187 24.65 -50.11 61.70
CA LEU A 187 24.43 -50.86 60.46
C LEU A 187 22.94 -51.07 60.15
N ASN A 188 22.13 -51.38 61.16
CA ASN A 188 20.68 -51.54 60.99
C ASN A 188 19.98 -50.20 60.72
N ILE A 189 20.43 -49.10 61.34
CA ILE A 189 19.96 -47.74 61.05
C ILE A 189 20.27 -47.39 59.60
N LEU A 190 21.53 -47.55 59.16
CA LEU A 190 21.94 -47.28 57.78
C LEU A 190 21.20 -48.13 56.75
N LYS A 191 20.87 -49.39 57.09
CA LYS A 191 20.06 -50.28 56.25
C LYS A 191 18.60 -49.80 56.15
N ALA A 192 18.02 -49.27 57.21
CA ALA A 192 16.68 -48.66 57.20
C ALA A 192 16.68 -47.32 56.45
N GLU A 193 17.70 -46.50 56.62
CA GLU A 193 17.89 -45.26 55.85
C GLU A 193 18.03 -45.56 54.36
N TYR A 194 18.80 -46.58 53.98
CA TYR A 194 18.91 -47.04 52.61
C TYR A 194 17.55 -47.44 52.03
N THR A 195 16.74 -48.25 52.74
CA THR A 195 15.40 -48.63 52.22
C THR A 195 14.47 -47.42 52.07
N VAL A 196 14.48 -46.48 53.02
CA VAL A 196 13.70 -45.23 52.93
C VAL A 196 14.19 -44.31 51.81
N LEU A 197 15.50 -44.24 51.56
CA LEU A 197 16.05 -43.49 50.44
C LEU A 197 15.70 -44.15 49.10
N THR A 198 15.72 -45.48 48.99
CA THR A 198 15.29 -46.17 47.76
C THR A 198 13.80 -45.99 47.47
N SER A 199 12.92 -46.03 48.48
CA SER A 199 11.48 -45.81 48.25
C SER A 199 11.16 -44.34 47.92
N ARG A 200 11.85 -43.38 48.55
CA ARG A 200 11.77 -41.96 48.17
C ARG A 200 12.27 -41.73 46.74
N LEU A 201 13.38 -42.35 46.35
CA LEU A 201 13.91 -42.26 44.98
C LEU A 201 12.87 -42.79 43.98
N GLU A 202 12.27 -43.95 44.23
CA GLU A 202 11.25 -44.50 43.33
C GLU A 202 10.00 -43.61 43.25
N GLN A 203 9.52 -43.09 44.38
CA GLN A 203 8.42 -42.12 44.40
C GLN A 203 8.76 -40.85 43.59
N THR A 204 10.01 -40.37 43.64
CA THR A 204 10.42 -39.22 42.82
C THR A 204 10.50 -39.55 41.32
N LYS A 205 10.89 -40.77 40.93
CA LYS A 205 10.81 -41.22 39.52
C LYS A 205 9.36 -41.28 39.06
N GLU A 206 8.47 -41.95 39.79
CA GLU A 206 7.05 -42.00 39.43
C GLU A 206 6.42 -40.61 39.27
N SER A 207 6.78 -39.67 40.16
CA SER A 207 6.29 -38.29 40.06
C SER A 207 6.87 -37.55 38.85
N LYS A 208 8.15 -37.78 38.52
CA LYS A 208 8.80 -37.25 37.31
C LYS A 208 8.14 -37.80 36.06
N ASP A 209 7.93 -39.10 35.96
CA ASP A 209 7.36 -39.76 34.79
C ASP A 209 5.92 -39.32 34.52
N ARG A 210 5.12 -39.09 35.59
CA ARG A 210 3.80 -38.45 35.50
C ARG A 210 3.88 -37.03 34.92
N LEU A 211 4.80 -36.21 35.43
CA LEU A 211 5.02 -34.85 34.92
C LEU A 211 5.55 -34.84 33.48
N GLU A 212 6.36 -35.83 33.09
CA GLU A 212 6.85 -35.96 31.70
C GLU A 212 5.71 -36.37 30.76
N ALA A 213 4.82 -37.28 31.17
CA ALA A 213 3.61 -37.62 30.42
C ALA A 213 2.64 -36.42 30.28
N GLU A 214 2.46 -35.62 31.35
CA GLU A 214 1.68 -34.38 31.29
C GLU A 214 2.31 -33.34 30.35
N ASN A 215 3.64 -33.16 30.41
CA ASN A 215 4.36 -32.27 29.50
C ASN A 215 4.23 -32.72 28.04
N GLU A 216 4.31 -34.02 27.75
CA GLU A 216 4.16 -34.52 26.38
C GLU A 216 2.72 -34.39 25.87
N SER A 217 1.73 -34.62 26.74
CA SER A 217 0.32 -34.32 26.45
C SER A 217 0.10 -32.83 26.12
N LEU A 218 0.71 -31.92 26.90
CA LEU A 218 0.67 -30.48 26.64
C LEU A 218 1.39 -30.09 25.34
N ARG A 219 2.53 -30.72 25.01
CA ARG A 219 3.23 -30.52 23.73
C ARG A 219 2.39 -30.97 22.54
N LEU A 220 1.78 -32.16 22.60
CA LEU A 220 0.89 -32.66 21.55
C LEU A 220 -0.32 -31.74 21.34
N ARG A 221 -0.93 -31.28 22.44
CA ARG A 221 -2.05 -30.32 22.39
C ARG A 221 -1.63 -28.96 21.84
N LEU A 222 -0.45 -28.46 22.23
CA LEU A 222 0.12 -27.21 21.70
C LEU A 222 0.37 -27.33 20.19
N ASN A 223 0.95 -28.44 19.74
CA ASN A 223 1.18 -28.71 18.32
C ASN A 223 -0.13 -28.76 17.51
N SER A 224 -1.22 -29.35 18.06
CA SER A 224 -2.54 -29.32 17.41
C SER A 224 -3.05 -27.88 17.24
N VAL A 225 -2.99 -27.08 18.31
CA VAL A 225 -3.40 -25.67 18.28
C VAL A 225 -2.53 -24.84 17.33
N SER A 226 -1.23 -25.11 17.25
CA SER A 226 -0.33 -24.46 16.28
C SER A 226 -0.70 -24.79 14.83
N GLN A 227 -0.98 -26.06 14.51
CA GLN A 227 -1.45 -26.46 13.17
C GLN A 227 -2.84 -25.88 12.83
N GLU A 228 -3.73 -25.79 13.81
CA GLU A 228 -5.03 -25.12 13.63
C GLU A 228 -4.85 -23.62 13.37
N LEU A 229 -3.93 -22.95 14.08
CA LEU A 229 -3.60 -21.55 13.84
C LEU A 229 -2.99 -21.32 12.46
N GLU A 230 -2.09 -22.20 11.98
CA GLU A 230 -1.55 -22.15 10.62
C GLU A 230 -2.65 -22.31 9.56
N ARG A 231 -3.59 -23.24 9.74
CA ARG A 231 -4.77 -23.42 8.85
C ARG A 231 -5.70 -22.21 8.87
N LEU A 232 -5.93 -21.61 10.04
CA LEU A 232 -6.72 -20.39 10.18
C LEU A 232 -6.01 -19.18 9.54
N GLN A 233 -4.68 -19.11 9.62
CA GLN A 233 -3.89 -18.08 8.97
C GLN A 233 -3.89 -18.24 7.45
N SER A 234 -3.79 -19.46 6.92
CA SER A 234 -3.88 -19.71 5.48
C SER A 234 -5.27 -19.36 4.92
N SER A 235 -6.33 -19.82 5.58
CA SER A 235 -7.72 -19.51 5.18
C SER A 235 -8.07 -18.03 5.33
N LYS A 236 -7.56 -17.35 6.37
CA LYS A 236 -7.63 -15.87 6.47
C LYS A 236 -6.97 -15.22 5.26
N SER A 237 -5.76 -15.64 4.88
CA SER A 237 -5.08 -15.09 3.69
C SER A 237 -5.81 -15.41 2.38
N ASP A 238 -6.54 -16.53 2.29
CA ASP A 238 -7.42 -16.84 1.16
C ASP A 238 -8.60 -15.86 1.08
N VAL A 239 -9.26 -15.60 2.21
CA VAL A 239 -10.39 -14.65 2.32
C VAL A 239 -9.95 -13.20 2.09
N GLU A 240 -8.78 -12.79 2.59
CA GLU A 240 -8.21 -11.47 2.30
C GLU A 240 -7.94 -11.31 0.79
N ARG A 241 -7.45 -12.37 0.13
CA ARG A 241 -7.25 -12.40 -1.33
C ARG A 241 -8.57 -12.40 -2.12
N THR A 242 -9.65 -13.02 -1.66
CA THR A 242 -10.95 -12.90 -2.34
C THR A 242 -11.53 -11.50 -2.13
N LEU A 243 -11.54 -10.97 -0.91
CA LEU A 243 -12.00 -9.61 -0.62
C LEU A 243 -11.25 -8.54 -1.42
N GLN A 244 -9.95 -8.71 -1.68
CA GLN A 244 -9.21 -7.80 -2.55
C GLN A 244 -9.68 -7.88 -4.01
N ARG A 245 -9.94 -9.08 -4.56
CA ARG A 245 -10.48 -9.22 -5.92
C ARG A 245 -11.86 -8.59 -6.05
N GLU A 246 -12.75 -8.82 -5.08
CA GLU A 246 -14.08 -8.18 -5.03
C GLU A 246 -13.99 -6.66 -4.98
N ARG A 247 -13.03 -6.09 -4.23
CA ARG A 247 -12.75 -4.66 -4.22
C ARG A 247 -12.27 -4.15 -5.58
N ASP A 248 -11.32 -4.85 -6.19
CA ASP A 248 -10.80 -4.48 -7.51
C ASP A 248 -11.88 -4.58 -8.61
N GLU A 249 -12.80 -5.54 -8.50
CA GLU A 249 -13.98 -5.68 -9.37
C GLU A 249 -15.00 -4.57 -9.14
N TRP A 250 -15.28 -4.22 -7.88
CA TRP A 250 -16.13 -3.09 -7.53
C TRP A 250 -15.57 -1.77 -8.06
N LEU A 251 -14.26 -1.52 -7.94
CA LEU A 251 -13.61 -0.35 -8.55
C LEU A 251 -13.78 -0.35 -10.08
N ARG A 252 -13.51 -1.47 -10.76
CA ARG A 252 -13.72 -1.59 -12.22
C ARG A 252 -15.16 -1.30 -12.64
N LEU A 253 -16.14 -1.76 -11.86
CA LEU A 253 -17.56 -1.48 -12.10
C LEU A 253 -17.93 -0.02 -11.82
N GLN A 254 -17.33 0.59 -10.78
CA GLN A 254 -17.49 2.01 -10.47
C GLN A 254 -16.94 2.89 -11.60
N ASP A 255 -15.72 2.62 -12.07
CA ASP A 255 -15.09 3.34 -13.19
C ASP A 255 -15.92 3.21 -14.47
N LYS A 256 -16.42 2.01 -14.77
CA LYS A 256 -17.33 1.78 -15.90
C LYS A 256 -18.61 2.59 -15.78
N LEU A 257 -19.26 2.59 -14.62
CA LEU A 257 -20.47 3.37 -14.39
C LEU A 257 -20.19 4.88 -14.47
N HIS A 258 -19.01 5.33 -14.05
CA HIS A 258 -18.60 6.73 -14.14
C HIS A 258 -18.28 7.17 -15.58
N TYR A 259 -17.76 6.26 -16.40
CA TYR A 259 -17.62 6.41 -17.85
C TYR A 259 -19.00 6.48 -18.53
N ASP A 260 -19.88 5.50 -18.28
CA ASP A 260 -21.25 5.45 -18.83
C ASP A 260 -22.05 6.71 -18.44
N GLN A 261 -21.89 7.22 -17.22
CA GLN A 261 -22.47 8.50 -16.79
C GLN A 261 -21.89 9.72 -17.52
N SER A 262 -20.61 9.69 -17.92
CA SER A 262 -20.01 10.76 -18.71
C SER A 262 -20.56 10.76 -20.14
N ASP A 263 -20.62 9.59 -20.79
CA ASP A 263 -21.21 9.42 -22.12
C ASP A 263 -22.69 9.83 -22.15
N LEU A 264 -23.47 9.44 -21.13
CA LEU A 264 -24.86 9.90 -20.97
C LEU A 264 -24.97 11.42 -20.71
N ARG A 265 -24.00 12.02 -20.02
CA ARG A 265 -23.95 13.47 -19.80
C ARG A 265 -23.59 14.24 -21.06
N GLU A 266 -22.69 13.71 -21.89
CA GLU A 266 -22.30 14.32 -23.18
C GLU A 266 -23.41 14.18 -24.22
N THR A 267 -24.02 13.01 -24.34
CA THR A 267 -25.19 12.81 -25.22
C THR A 267 -26.34 13.72 -24.79
N ASN A 268 -26.66 13.84 -23.50
CA ASN A 268 -27.69 14.76 -23.01
C ASN A 268 -27.34 16.24 -23.27
N LYS A 269 -26.07 16.66 -23.09
CA LYS A 269 -25.60 18.00 -23.53
C LYS A 269 -25.82 18.21 -25.04
N SER A 270 -25.51 17.21 -25.86
CA SER A 270 -25.69 17.30 -27.32
C SER A 270 -27.16 17.40 -27.73
N LEU A 271 -28.05 16.65 -27.06
CA LEU A 271 -29.50 16.72 -27.26
C LEU A 271 -30.06 18.06 -26.77
N SER A 272 -29.60 18.56 -25.62
CA SER A 272 -29.96 19.90 -25.12
C SER A 272 -29.54 21.01 -26.09
N GLN A 273 -28.36 20.90 -26.71
CA GLN A 273 -27.92 21.83 -27.76
C GLN A 273 -28.69 21.68 -29.08
N GLN A 274 -29.23 20.50 -29.40
CA GLN A 274 -30.13 20.32 -30.53
C GLN A 274 -31.52 20.89 -30.24
N LEU A 275 -32.01 20.72 -29.01
CA LEU A 275 -33.27 21.27 -28.54
C LEU A 275 -33.25 22.80 -28.59
N THR A 276 -32.24 23.46 -28.01
CA THR A 276 -32.16 24.94 -28.06
C THR A 276 -32.03 25.48 -29.49
N LYS A 277 -31.38 24.75 -30.40
CA LYS A 277 -31.35 25.07 -31.85
C LYS A 277 -32.69 24.82 -32.56
N ALA A 278 -33.54 23.93 -32.05
CA ALA A 278 -34.88 23.69 -32.56
C ALA A 278 -35.86 24.73 -32.01
N GLU A 279 -35.77 25.06 -30.73
CA GLU A 279 -36.51 26.14 -30.05
C GLU A 279 -36.24 27.49 -30.72
N SER A 280 -34.97 27.86 -30.93
CA SER A 280 -34.63 29.12 -31.61
C SER A 280 -35.16 29.20 -33.04
N LYS A 281 -35.26 28.06 -33.74
CA LYS A 281 -35.92 27.97 -35.06
C LYS A 281 -37.44 28.09 -34.95
N SER A 282 -38.07 27.48 -33.94
CA SER A 282 -39.50 27.64 -33.67
C SER A 282 -39.83 29.10 -33.42
N SER A 283 -39.07 29.77 -32.55
CA SER A 283 -39.25 31.21 -32.28
C SER A 283 -39.02 32.08 -33.52
N SER A 284 -38.06 31.74 -34.40
CA SER A 284 -37.91 32.43 -35.70
C SER A 284 -39.16 32.26 -36.58
N LEU A 285 -39.65 31.04 -36.72
CA LEU A 285 -40.84 30.73 -37.52
C LEU A 285 -42.13 31.30 -36.91
N GLU A 286 -42.23 31.40 -35.59
CA GLU A 286 -43.32 32.06 -34.88
C GLU A 286 -43.31 33.58 -35.12
N ASN A 287 -42.13 34.21 -35.12
CA ASN A 287 -41.95 35.62 -35.46
C ASN A 287 -42.29 35.89 -36.94
N GLU A 288 -41.80 35.05 -37.86
CA GLU A 288 -42.15 35.10 -39.29
C GLU A 288 -43.66 34.93 -39.50
N LEU A 289 -44.29 33.97 -38.81
CA LEU A 289 -45.73 33.77 -38.84
C LEU A 289 -46.50 34.97 -38.28
N HIS A 290 -46.00 35.62 -37.23
CA HIS A 290 -46.60 36.83 -36.67
C HIS A 290 -46.51 38.00 -37.66
N GLN A 291 -45.36 38.18 -38.32
CA GLN A 291 -45.16 39.20 -39.35
C GLN A 291 -46.02 38.95 -40.60
N VAL A 292 -46.17 37.70 -41.04
CA VAL A 292 -47.09 37.31 -42.13
C VAL A 292 -48.55 37.53 -41.72
N LYS A 293 -48.94 37.22 -40.48
CA LYS A 293 -50.29 37.52 -39.97
C LYS A 293 -50.55 39.04 -39.94
N GLN A 294 -49.62 39.83 -39.44
CA GLN A 294 -49.75 41.29 -39.39
C GLN A 294 -49.89 41.88 -40.80
N THR A 295 -48.99 41.54 -41.72
CA THR A 295 -49.07 42.02 -43.11
C THR A 295 -50.36 41.56 -43.80
N LEU A 296 -50.87 40.35 -43.51
CA LEU A 296 -52.18 39.91 -44.00
C LEU A 296 -53.34 40.74 -43.41
N THR A 297 -53.30 41.10 -42.12
CA THR A 297 -54.31 41.98 -41.52
C THR A 297 -54.26 43.40 -42.11
N GLU A 298 -53.07 43.96 -42.33
CA GLU A 298 -52.88 45.25 -43.00
C GLU A 298 -53.43 45.22 -44.44
N LYS A 299 -53.12 44.17 -45.21
CA LYS A 299 -53.67 43.99 -46.57
C LYS A 299 -55.19 43.82 -46.57
N THR A 300 -55.74 43.09 -45.61
CA THR A 300 -57.20 42.95 -45.43
C THR A 300 -57.86 44.30 -45.14
N LEU A 301 -57.28 45.10 -44.22
CA LEU A 301 -57.78 46.45 -43.92
C LEU A 301 -57.72 47.38 -45.13
N VAL A 302 -56.63 47.35 -45.91
CA VAL A 302 -56.53 48.11 -47.17
C VAL A 302 -57.56 47.65 -48.20
N LEU A 303 -57.82 46.35 -48.33
CA LEU A 303 -58.89 45.83 -49.19
C LEU A 303 -60.28 46.30 -48.73
N GLU A 304 -60.55 46.30 -47.42
CA GLU A 304 -61.81 46.83 -46.87
C GLU A 304 -61.96 48.34 -47.10
N MET A 305 -60.89 49.13 -46.97
CA MET A 305 -60.91 50.56 -47.27
C MET A 305 -61.17 50.82 -48.75
N THR A 306 -60.42 50.18 -49.65
CA THR A 306 -60.61 50.33 -51.11
C THR A 306 -61.99 49.85 -51.58
N GLN A 307 -62.57 48.82 -50.94
CA GLN A 307 -63.95 48.39 -51.20
C GLN A 307 -64.98 49.43 -50.72
N LYS A 308 -64.74 50.10 -49.58
CA LYS A 308 -65.58 51.21 -49.11
C LYS A 308 -65.48 52.42 -50.04
N GLU A 309 -64.28 52.83 -50.42
CA GLU A 309 -64.02 53.90 -51.39
C GLU A 309 -64.70 53.62 -52.73
N LEU A 310 -64.59 52.39 -53.26
CA LEU A 310 -65.29 51.96 -54.47
C LEU A 310 -66.81 52.10 -54.33
N SER A 311 -67.39 51.68 -53.19
CA SER A 311 -68.82 51.80 -52.94
C SER A 311 -69.28 53.28 -52.84
N GLN A 312 -68.46 54.14 -52.23
CA GLN A 312 -68.72 55.57 -52.13
C GLN A 312 -68.64 56.27 -53.49
N ALA A 313 -67.61 55.95 -54.29
CA ALA A 313 -67.48 56.45 -55.67
C ALA A 313 -68.65 55.99 -56.55
N GLN A 314 -69.15 54.76 -56.38
CA GLN A 314 -70.35 54.28 -57.07
C GLN A 314 -71.62 55.04 -56.64
N CYS A 315 -71.75 55.45 -55.38
CA CYS A 315 -72.85 56.32 -54.95
C CYS A 315 -72.75 57.72 -55.56
N GLN A 316 -71.57 58.35 -55.50
CA GLN A 316 -71.32 59.68 -56.08
C GLN A 316 -71.53 59.70 -57.62
N ALA A 317 -71.18 58.62 -58.31
CA ALA A 317 -71.45 58.45 -59.73
C ALA A 317 -72.97 58.41 -60.01
N LYS A 318 -73.74 57.63 -59.22
CA LYS A 318 -75.21 57.58 -59.33
C LYS A 318 -75.88 58.91 -59.03
N GLU A 319 -75.39 59.66 -58.04
CA GLU A 319 -75.86 61.01 -57.72
C GLU A 319 -75.59 61.98 -58.87
N SER A 320 -74.38 61.93 -59.46
CA SER A 320 -74.00 62.73 -60.63
C SER A 320 -74.84 62.39 -61.87
N ASP A 321 -75.11 61.11 -62.09
CA ASP A 321 -76.01 60.66 -63.18
C ASP A 321 -77.46 61.11 -62.96
N HIS A 322 -77.94 61.13 -61.72
CA HIS A 322 -79.27 61.65 -61.40
C HIS A 322 -79.36 63.17 -61.61
N ALA A 323 -78.34 63.92 -61.17
CA ALA A 323 -78.25 65.36 -61.43
C ALA A 323 -78.22 65.67 -62.93
N ARG A 324 -77.39 64.96 -63.70
CA ARG A 324 -77.29 65.05 -65.17
C ARG A 324 -78.61 64.71 -65.88
N GLN A 325 -79.37 63.74 -65.35
CA GLN A 325 -80.70 63.42 -65.87
C GLN A 325 -81.71 64.53 -65.57
N LEU A 326 -81.64 65.16 -64.38
CA LEU A 326 -82.51 66.27 -64.00
C LEU A 326 -82.19 67.55 -64.79
N GLU A 327 -80.92 67.82 -65.10
CA GLU A 327 -80.51 68.86 -66.04
C GLU A 327 -81.04 68.57 -67.45
N LYS A 328 -80.92 67.33 -67.94
CA LYS A 328 -81.49 66.92 -69.23
C LYS A 328 -83.01 67.14 -69.28
N ASP A 329 -83.71 66.89 -68.18
CA ASP A 329 -85.16 67.13 -68.04
C ASP A 329 -85.52 68.62 -67.85
N GLN A 330 -84.58 69.48 -67.47
CA GLN A 330 -84.73 70.94 -67.60
C GLN A 330 -84.48 71.40 -69.03
N VAL A 331 -83.43 70.92 -69.68
CA VAL A 331 -83.11 71.24 -71.09
C VAL A 331 -84.28 70.85 -72.00
N SER A 332 -84.90 69.69 -71.81
CA SER A 332 -86.09 69.30 -72.59
C SER A 332 -87.29 70.22 -72.35
N LYS A 333 -87.50 70.73 -71.12
CA LYS A 333 -88.54 71.75 -70.83
C LYS A 333 -88.22 73.10 -71.48
N PHE A 334 -86.96 73.50 -71.55
CA PHE A 334 -86.54 74.71 -72.26
C PHE A 334 -86.67 74.55 -73.77
N GLN A 335 -86.33 73.38 -74.32
CA GLN A 335 -86.52 73.01 -75.72
C GLN A 335 -88.00 73.13 -76.13
N ILE A 336 -88.92 72.53 -75.37
CA ILE A 336 -90.38 72.63 -75.61
C ILE A 336 -90.86 74.09 -75.54
N LYS A 337 -90.33 74.90 -74.61
CA LYS A 337 -90.65 76.34 -74.55
C LYS A 337 -90.15 77.09 -75.77
N GLN A 338 -88.91 76.84 -76.20
CA GLN A 338 -88.32 77.42 -77.40
C GLN A 338 -89.12 77.06 -78.65
N GLU A 339 -89.53 75.80 -78.80
CA GLU A 339 -90.38 75.32 -79.89
C GLU A 339 -91.74 76.03 -79.88
N SER A 340 -92.42 76.14 -78.72
CA SER A 340 -93.68 76.88 -78.62
C SER A 340 -93.57 78.39 -78.93
N MET A 341 -92.41 79.00 -78.64
CA MET A 341 -92.10 80.39 -78.99
C MET A 341 -91.81 80.53 -80.49
N GLN A 342 -91.19 79.52 -81.10
CA GLN A 342 -90.93 79.45 -82.54
C GLN A 342 -92.24 79.30 -83.32
N ASP A 343 -93.16 78.44 -82.87
CA ASP A 343 -94.49 78.30 -83.47
C ASP A 343 -95.26 79.63 -83.42
N ARG A 344 -95.25 80.30 -82.26
CA ARG A 344 -95.83 81.64 -82.07
C ARG A 344 -95.24 82.67 -83.03
N LEU A 345 -93.93 82.60 -83.30
CA LEU A 345 -93.24 83.47 -84.26
C LEU A 345 -93.71 83.20 -85.70
N THR A 346 -93.83 81.94 -86.11
CA THR A 346 -94.33 81.59 -87.45
C THR A 346 -95.77 82.03 -87.68
N GLN A 347 -96.61 81.99 -86.63
CA GLN A 347 -97.98 82.51 -86.67
C GLN A 347 -98.00 84.03 -86.90
N LEU A 348 -97.18 84.79 -86.16
CA LEU A 348 -97.05 86.25 -86.37
C LEU A 348 -96.44 86.62 -87.73
N GLN A 349 -95.62 85.74 -88.32
CA GLN A 349 -95.06 85.92 -89.66
C GLN A 349 -96.12 85.71 -90.75
N SER A 350 -97.04 84.75 -90.60
CA SER A 350 -98.15 84.56 -91.55
C SER A 350 -99.17 85.70 -91.49
N GLU A 351 -99.43 86.25 -90.30
CA GLU A 351 -100.26 87.46 -90.12
C GLU A 351 -99.62 88.71 -90.75
N ASN A 352 -98.28 88.85 -90.67
CA ASN A 352 -97.55 89.91 -91.38
C ASN A 352 -97.62 89.79 -92.90
N LEU A 353 -97.69 88.57 -93.45
CA LEU A 353 -97.82 88.35 -94.89
C LEU A 353 -99.18 88.87 -95.40
N LEU A 354 -100.25 88.64 -94.62
CA LEU A 354 -101.60 89.14 -94.90
C LEU A 354 -101.66 90.68 -94.90
N LEU A 355 -100.99 91.33 -93.92
CA LEU A 355 -100.89 92.79 -93.86
C LEU A 355 -100.09 93.41 -95.02
N ARG A 356 -99.17 92.66 -95.65
CA ARG A 356 -98.43 93.13 -96.84
C ARG A 356 -99.26 93.11 -98.11
N GLN A 357 -100.09 92.09 -98.32
CA GLN A 357 -101.02 92.04 -99.45
C GLN A 357 -102.01 93.23 -99.42
N GLN A 358 -102.39 93.69 -98.22
CA GLN A 358 -103.25 94.86 -98.03
C GLN A 358 -102.55 96.21 -98.31
N LEU A 359 -101.21 96.25 -98.37
CA LEU A 359 -100.45 97.45 -98.75
C LEU A 359 -100.29 97.58 -100.29
N GLU A 360 -100.27 96.47 -101.03
CA GLU A 360 -100.21 96.50 -102.50
C GLU A 360 -101.47 97.15 -103.11
N GLU A 361 -102.65 96.95 -102.52
CA GLU A 361 -103.89 97.61 -102.95
C GLU A 361 -103.84 99.14 -102.76
N MET A 362 -103.10 99.63 -101.77
CA MET A 362 -102.91 101.07 -101.52
C MET A 362 -101.92 101.71 -102.50
N HIS A 363 -101.02 100.93 -103.12
CA HIS A 363 -100.10 101.42 -104.17
C HIS A 363 -100.87 101.86 -105.43
N ASN A 364 -101.97 101.17 -105.75
CA ASN A 364 -102.79 101.47 -106.94
C ASN A 364 -103.51 102.83 -106.91
N LYS A 365 -103.55 103.52 -105.74
CA LYS A 365 -104.01 104.92 -105.64
C LYS A 365 -102.93 105.95 -106.04
N GLY A 366 -101.68 105.53 -106.26
CA GLY A 366 -100.56 106.41 -106.61
C GLY A 366 -100.55 106.92 -108.06
N ILE A 367 -101.21 106.21 -108.99
CA ILE A 367 -101.18 106.52 -110.44
C ILE A 367 -101.87 107.86 -110.79
N ILE A 368 -102.67 108.43 -109.87
CA ILE A 368 -103.40 109.71 -110.04
C ILE A 368 -102.48 110.93 -110.31
N LYS A 369 -101.16 110.83 -110.08
CA LYS A 369 -100.21 111.91 -110.39
C LYS A 369 -99.38 111.69 -111.65
N GLU A 370 -99.47 110.52 -112.28
CA GLU A 370 -98.65 110.20 -113.44
C GLU A 370 -99.33 110.61 -114.77
N LYS A 371 -99.34 111.94 -115.01
CA LYS A 371 -99.48 112.64 -116.31
C LYS A 371 -100.94 112.95 -116.76
N VAL A 372 -101.44 114.20 -116.75
CA VAL A 372 -100.84 115.56 -116.64
C VAL A 372 -99.82 115.89 -117.75
N VAL A 373 -99.36 114.88 -118.48
CA VAL A 373 -98.59 114.97 -119.74
C VAL A 373 -99.40 114.35 -120.90
N SER A 374 -100.48 113.60 -120.62
CA SER A 374 -101.46 113.21 -121.65
C SER A 374 -102.20 114.41 -122.22
N ASP A 375 -102.32 115.49 -121.46
CA ASP A 375 -103.04 116.72 -121.84
C ASP A 375 -102.35 117.47 -123.01
N MET A 376 -101.09 117.14 -123.33
CA MET A 376 -100.43 117.55 -124.59
C MET A 376 -100.60 116.54 -125.74
N GLN A 377 -100.90 115.28 -125.41
CA GLN A 377 -101.31 114.25 -126.36
C GLN A 377 -102.75 114.50 -126.87
N ASP A 378 -103.56 115.29 -126.15
CA ASP A 378 -104.98 115.51 -126.48
C ASP A 378 -105.21 116.27 -127.80
N GLN A 379 -104.22 117.00 -128.32
CA GLN A 379 -104.29 117.55 -129.69
C GLN A 379 -104.13 116.46 -130.77
N PHE A 380 -103.46 115.35 -130.48
CA PHE A 380 -103.55 114.14 -131.30
C PHE A 380 -104.87 113.38 -131.07
N ASN A 381 -105.53 113.58 -129.92
CA ASN A 381 -106.83 112.97 -129.66
C ASN A 381 -107.98 113.57 -130.48
N ASP A 382 -107.89 114.77 -131.07
CA ASP A 382 -108.92 115.21 -132.03
C ASP A 382 -108.92 114.39 -133.35
N ILE A 383 -107.79 113.74 -133.69
CA ILE A 383 -107.71 112.78 -134.79
C ILE A 383 -108.18 111.38 -134.31
N TYR A 384 -107.92 111.03 -133.04
CA TYR A 384 -108.21 109.70 -132.47
C TYR A 384 -109.63 109.54 -131.88
N ASN A 385 -110.28 110.61 -131.42
CA ASN A 385 -111.59 110.57 -130.73
C ASN A 385 -112.75 110.18 -131.64
N LYS A 386 -112.55 110.11 -132.97
CA LYS A 386 -113.48 109.44 -133.90
C LYS A 386 -113.51 107.91 -133.75
N LEU A 387 -112.56 107.31 -133.04
CA LEU A 387 -112.40 105.85 -132.87
C LEU A 387 -112.76 105.32 -131.47
N ARG A 388 -113.13 106.16 -130.49
CA ARG A 388 -113.42 105.70 -129.12
C ARG A 388 -114.65 106.34 -128.44
N ALA A 389 -115.78 106.34 -129.15
CA ALA A 389 -117.10 106.40 -128.50
C ALA A 389 -117.52 105.03 -127.88
N ASP A 390 -116.64 104.02 -127.92
CA ASP A 390 -116.99 102.61 -127.70
C ASP A 390 -116.85 102.09 -126.25
N THR A 391 -116.38 102.90 -125.28
CA THR A 391 -115.88 102.35 -123.99
C THR A 391 -116.53 102.90 -122.69
N GLU A 392 -117.46 103.85 -122.74
CA GLU A 392 -117.95 104.64 -121.58
C GLU A 392 -118.83 103.91 -120.51
N LYS A 393 -118.79 102.58 -120.35
CA LYS A 393 -119.82 101.82 -119.60
C LYS A 393 -119.51 101.39 -118.14
N GLN A 394 -118.36 101.72 -117.54
CA GLN A 394 -117.86 101.03 -116.32
C GLN A 394 -117.78 101.84 -115.00
N VAL A 395 -118.12 103.13 -114.94
CA VAL A 395 -117.78 104.02 -113.80
C VAL A 395 -118.67 103.88 -112.52
N CYS A 396 -119.84 103.24 -112.56
CA CYS A 396 -120.95 103.64 -111.66
C CYS A 396 -121.05 103.09 -110.21
N LEU A 397 -120.23 102.15 -109.70
CA LEU A 397 -120.66 101.30 -108.56
C LEU A 397 -120.10 101.50 -107.13
N LEU A 398 -119.01 102.24 -106.86
CA LEU A 398 -118.30 102.16 -105.55
C LEU A 398 -118.29 103.45 -104.71
N LYS A 399 -119.48 104.02 -104.46
CA LYS A 399 -119.64 105.34 -103.80
C LYS A 399 -119.80 105.34 -102.26
N GLU A 400 -119.97 104.18 -101.61
CA GLU A 400 -120.75 104.13 -100.35
C GLU A 400 -119.97 103.93 -99.03
N ARG A 401 -118.64 103.76 -99.04
CA ARG A 401 -117.88 103.30 -97.84
C ARG A 401 -116.98 104.36 -97.20
N ASN A 402 -117.54 105.49 -96.74
CA ASN A 402 -116.78 106.58 -96.13
C ASN A 402 -116.94 106.75 -94.59
N GLU A 403 -118.15 106.57 -94.03
CA GLU A 403 -118.55 107.49 -92.93
C GLU A 403 -118.24 107.09 -91.46
N GLU A 404 -118.32 105.82 -91.06
CA GLU A 404 -118.48 105.48 -89.63
C GLU A 404 -117.18 105.39 -88.79
N LEU A 405 -116.00 105.37 -89.41
CA LEU A 405 -114.73 105.16 -88.69
C LEU A 405 -114.22 106.38 -87.87
N ASN A 406 -115.01 107.45 -87.77
CA ASN A 406 -114.61 108.72 -87.17
C ASN A 406 -114.40 108.68 -85.63
N VAL A 407 -115.21 107.94 -84.86
CA VAL A 407 -115.55 108.43 -83.49
C VAL A 407 -114.80 107.77 -82.30
N ARG A 408 -114.26 106.54 -82.39
CA ARG A 408 -114.06 105.71 -81.17
C ARG A 408 -112.66 105.56 -80.56
N CYS A 409 -111.57 106.05 -81.16
CA CYS A 409 -110.21 105.73 -80.68
C CYS A 409 -109.47 106.85 -79.92
N SER A 410 -110.08 108.02 -79.74
CA SER A 410 -109.50 109.17 -79.04
C SER A 410 -109.19 108.90 -77.55
N ASP A 411 -110.15 108.33 -76.81
CA ASP A 411 -110.23 108.64 -75.36
C ASP A 411 -109.52 107.65 -74.41
N LEU A 412 -108.96 106.54 -74.90
CA LEU A 412 -108.83 105.32 -74.07
C LEU A 412 -107.48 105.03 -73.37
N ARG A 413 -106.36 105.69 -73.69
CA ARG A 413 -105.03 105.25 -73.17
C ARG A 413 -104.15 106.28 -72.46
N GLU A 414 -104.68 107.47 -72.21
CA GLU A 414 -104.04 108.49 -71.36
C GLU A 414 -103.89 108.07 -69.87
N GLN A 415 -104.60 107.02 -69.43
CA GLN A 415 -104.62 106.59 -68.02
C GLN A 415 -103.42 105.70 -67.58
N VAL A 416 -102.69 105.04 -68.49
CA VAL A 416 -101.69 104.01 -68.12
C VAL A 416 -100.40 104.63 -67.52
N PHE A 417 -100.11 105.89 -67.80
CA PHE A 417 -98.83 106.55 -67.48
C PHE A 417 -98.53 106.77 -65.98
N LYS A 418 -99.45 106.47 -65.05
CA LYS A 418 -99.35 106.91 -63.64
C LYS A 418 -99.00 105.83 -62.61
N HIS A 419 -98.96 104.55 -62.95
CA HIS A 419 -98.83 103.48 -61.95
C HIS A 419 -97.43 102.87 -61.75
N GLU A 420 -96.56 102.82 -62.77
CA GLU A 420 -95.31 102.07 -62.68
C GLU A 420 -94.20 102.78 -61.86
N ALA A 421 -94.18 104.12 -61.85
CA ALA A 421 -93.08 104.90 -61.27
C ALA A 421 -92.90 104.74 -59.75
N ASN A 422 -93.97 104.37 -59.03
CA ASN A 422 -93.99 104.32 -57.56
C ASN A 422 -93.82 102.89 -56.99
N LYS A 423 -93.26 101.97 -57.77
CA LYS A 423 -92.67 100.70 -57.30
C LYS A 423 -91.14 100.77 -57.37
N VAL A 424 -90.56 101.88 -56.94
CA VAL A 424 -90.07 102.06 -55.56
C VAL A 424 -88.99 101.05 -55.17
N GLU A 425 -87.75 101.42 -55.45
CA GLU A 425 -86.81 102.03 -54.48
C GLU A 425 -86.65 101.43 -53.06
N ARG A 426 -87.65 100.80 -52.45
CA ARG A 426 -87.62 100.43 -51.02
C ARG A 426 -86.95 99.09 -50.73
N GLU A 427 -86.94 98.17 -51.68
CA GLU A 427 -86.54 96.77 -51.41
C GLU A 427 -85.09 96.47 -51.77
N GLY A 428 -84.26 97.51 -51.61
CA GLY A 428 -83.39 97.41 -50.46
C GLY A 428 -82.16 96.54 -50.68
N MET A 429 -81.21 97.16 -51.36
CA MET A 429 -79.78 97.30 -51.05
C MET A 429 -79.26 96.96 -49.62
N ILE A 430 -80.12 96.70 -48.62
CA ILE A 430 -79.83 96.92 -47.21
C ILE A 430 -79.30 95.68 -46.48
N ARG A 431 -79.55 94.43 -46.94
CA ARG A 431 -79.37 93.25 -46.03
C ARG A 431 -78.50 92.09 -46.53
N GLN A 432 -78.56 91.71 -47.81
CA GLN A 432 -77.74 90.66 -48.43
C GLN A 432 -76.23 90.76 -48.12
N LEU A 433 -75.65 91.85 -48.65
CA LEU A 433 -74.21 92.12 -48.77
C LEU A 433 -73.47 92.30 -47.42
N GLN A 434 -74.18 92.25 -46.29
CA GLN A 434 -73.60 92.33 -44.94
C GLN A 434 -73.42 90.94 -44.27
N GLN A 435 -74.07 89.89 -44.77
CA GLN A 435 -73.99 88.54 -44.19
C GLN A 435 -72.79 87.74 -44.75
N GLU A 436 -72.68 87.68 -46.08
CA GLU A 436 -71.76 86.75 -46.77
C GLU A 436 -70.28 87.07 -46.54
N LEU A 437 -69.94 88.34 -46.31
CA LEU A 437 -68.58 88.79 -46.01
C LEU A 437 -68.11 88.36 -44.61
N ALA A 438 -69.03 88.22 -43.64
CA ALA A 438 -68.71 87.83 -42.27
C ALA A 438 -68.46 86.32 -42.13
N ASP A 439 -69.21 85.50 -42.86
CA ASP A 439 -69.13 84.03 -42.80
C ASP A 439 -67.85 83.47 -43.46
N ALA A 440 -67.28 84.20 -44.44
CA ALA A 440 -65.99 83.86 -45.06
C ALA A 440 -64.81 84.02 -44.09
N LEU A 441 -64.71 85.16 -43.39
CA LEU A 441 -63.62 85.47 -42.46
C LEU A 441 -63.60 84.52 -41.23
N LYS A 442 -64.77 84.04 -40.81
CA LYS A 442 -64.92 83.13 -39.66
C LYS A 442 -64.42 81.71 -39.93
N LYS A 443 -64.45 81.24 -41.19
CA LYS A 443 -63.93 79.92 -41.58
C LYS A 443 -62.40 79.89 -41.66
N GLN A 444 -61.78 80.97 -42.13
CA GLN A 444 -60.32 81.06 -42.27
C GLN A 444 -59.61 81.03 -40.90
N SER A 445 -60.08 81.84 -39.95
CA SER A 445 -59.52 81.91 -38.58
C SER A 445 -59.54 80.56 -37.84
N MET A 446 -60.57 79.73 -38.07
CA MET A 446 -60.69 78.39 -37.44
C MET A 446 -59.72 77.35 -38.03
N SER A 447 -59.32 77.48 -39.30
CA SER A 447 -58.34 76.60 -39.94
C SER A 447 -56.88 77.01 -39.65
N GLU A 448 -56.61 78.29 -39.44
CA GLU A 448 -55.27 78.77 -39.07
C GLU A 448 -54.91 78.36 -37.63
N ALA A 449 -55.84 78.51 -36.67
CA ALA A 449 -55.61 78.15 -35.26
C ALA A 449 -55.35 76.65 -35.01
N SER A 450 -55.94 75.75 -35.80
CA SER A 450 -55.72 74.30 -35.68
C SER A 450 -54.39 73.83 -36.28
N LEU A 451 -53.94 74.50 -37.35
CA LEU A 451 -52.60 74.29 -37.91
C LEU A 451 -51.51 74.84 -36.99
N GLU A 452 -51.70 76.00 -36.35
CA GLU A 452 -50.70 76.56 -35.42
C GLU A 452 -50.53 75.71 -34.14
N LEU A 453 -51.62 75.18 -33.58
CA LEU A 453 -51.55 74.21 -32.47
C LEU A 453 -50.76 72.96 -32.86
N THR A 454 -50.99 72.44 -34.07
CA THR A 454 -50.26 71.27 -34.60
C THR A 454 -48.78 71.60 -34.89
N ALA A 455 -48.47 72.83 -35.28
CA ALA A 455 -47.10 73.30 -35.50
C ALA A 455 -46.31 73.46 -34.19
N ARG A 456 -46.94 73.96 -33.11
CA ARG A 456 -46.28 74.11 -31.79
C ARG A 456 -45.91 72.75 -31.18
N PHE A 457 -46.82 71.78 -31.15
CA PHE A 457 -46.48 70.41 -30.73
C PHE A 457 -45.38 69.76 -31.57
N ARG A 458 -45.23 70.16 -32.84
CA ARG A 458 -44.14 69.72 -33.70
C ARG A 458 -42.82 70.40 -33.32
N SER A 459 -42.84 71.70 -33.06
CA SER A 459 -41.68 72.48 -32.61
C SER A 459 -41.13 71.96 -31.29
N ASP A 460 -41.99 71.72 -30.29
CA ASP A 460 -41.58 71.24 -28.97
C ASP A 460 -40.89 69.86 -29.07
N LEU A 461 -41.46 68.93 -29.83
CA LEU A 461 -40.86 67.61 -30.10
C LEU A 461 -39.57 67.67 -30.93
N GLU A 462 -39.42 68.68 -31.79
CA GLU A 462 -38.24 68.86 -32.64
C GLU A 462 -37.11 69.56 -31.87
N GLU A 463 -37.43 70.44 -30.91
CA GLU A 463 -36.50 71.01 -29.92
C GLU A 463 -36.02 69.97 -28.92
N ASP A 464 -36.89 69.14 -28.34
CA ASP A 464 -36.51 68.03 -27.45
C ASP A 464 -35.60 67.02 -28.18
N LYS A 465 -35.91 66.71 -29.45
CA LYS A 465 -35.06 65.88 -30.31
C LYS A 465 -33.69 66.53 -30.57
N LEU A 466 -33.63 67.85 -30.77
CA LEU A 466 -32.37 68.58 -30.94
C LEU A 466 -31.57 68.70 -29.63
N HIS A 467 -32.24 68.82 -28.49
CA HIS A 467 -31.64 68.79 -27.16
C HIS A 467 -31.00 67.43 -26.91
N LEU A 468 -31.77 66.34 -27.09
CA LEU A 468 -31.28 64.97 -26.95
C LEU A 468 -30.18 64.65 -27.97
N GLN A 469 -30.26 65.11 -29.23
CA GLN A 469 -29.16 64.94 -30.18
C GLN A 469 -27.90 65.72 -29.79
N LYS A 470 -28.03 66.93 -29.22
CA LYS A 470 -26.89 67.67 -28.65
C LYS A 470 -26.31 66.99 -27.41
N GLU A 471 -27.12 66.42 -26.54
CA GLU A 471 -26.64 65.66 -25.39
C GLU A 471 -25.98 64.35 -25.80
N LEU A 472 -26.51 63.66 -26.81
CA LEU A 472 -25.94 62.42 -27.34
C LEU A 472 -24.64 62.68 -28.11
N GLU A 473 -24.53 63.77 -28.87
CA GLU A 473 -23.23 64.20 -29.44
C GLU A 473 -22.29 64.75 -28.36
N ASN A 474 -22.74 65.49 -27.34
CA ASN A 474 -21.89 65.91 -26.21
C ASN A 474 -21.41 64.73 -25.35
N LEU A 475 -22.19 63.64 -25.26
CA LEU A 475 -21.77 62.40 -24.61
C LEU A 475 -20.85 61.57 -25.51
N LYS A 476 -21.02 61.63 -26.84
CA LYS A 476 -20.08 61.01 -27.80
C LYS A 476 -18.77 61.79 -27.92
N THR A 477 -18.76 63.12 -27.82
CA THR A 477 -17.52 63.91 -27.75
C THR A 477 -16.86 63.68 -26.41
N LYS A 478 -17.60 63.67 -25.29
CA LYS A 478 -17.02 63.24 -24.00
C LYS A 478 -16.53 61.79 -23.99
N LEU A 479 -17.16 60.87 -24.73
CA LEU A 479 -16.68 59.50 -24.88
C LEU A 479 -15.40 59.47 -25.73
N ARG A 480 -15.36 60.18 -26.87
CA ARG A 480 -14.13 60.32 -27.67
C ARG A 480 -13.01 61.08 -26.96
N GLU A 481 -13.34 62.08 -26.15
CA GLU A 481 -12.39 62.83 -25.32
C GLU A 481 -11.91 61.99 -24.14
N LEU A 482 -12.74 61.12 -23.54
CA LEU A 482 -12.32 60.16 -22.53
C LEU A 482 -11.54 58.98 -23.13
N GLU A 483 -11.85 58.56 -24.34
CA GLU A 483 -11.09 57.54 -25.09
C GLU A 483 -9.75 58.11 -25.58
N GLU A 484 -9.70 59.35 -26.06
CA GLU A 484 -8.45 60.05 -26.38
C GLU A 484 -7.68 60.46 -25.12
N GLN A 485 -8.34 60.80 -24.00
CA GLN A 485 -7.65 60.95 -22.70
C GLN A 485 -7.16 59.60 -22.15
N HIS A 486 -7.86 58.50 -22.39
CA HIS A 486 -7.36 57.16 -22.05
C HIS A 486 -6.15 56.83 -22.92
N LEU A 487 -6.21 57.03 -24.23
CA LEU A 487 -5.12 56.79 -25.17
C LEU A 487 -3.93 57.75 -24.96
N GLN A 488 -4.18 59.00 -24.57
CA GLN A 488 -3.16 59.95 -24.13
C GLN A 488 -2.63 59.64 -22.74
N SER A 489 -3.42 59.04 -21.84
CA SER A 489 -2.93 58.53 -20.55
C SER A 489 -2.11 57.26 -20.73
N GLU A 490 -2.44 56.39 -21.69
CA GLU A 490 -1.65 55.23 -22.08
C GLU A 490 -0.38 55.64 -22.82
N HIS A 491 -0.43 56.69 -23.64
CA HIS A 491 0.79 57.34 -24.18
C HIS A 491 1.58 58.06 -23.08
N CYS A 492 0.96 58.63 -22.06
CA CYS A 492 1.66 59.25 -20.92
C CYS A 492 2.29 58.18 -20.02
N VAL A 493 1.60 57.05 -19.79
CA VAL A 493 2.13 55.88 -19.08
C VAL A 493 3.23 55.19 -19.90
N ASN A 494 3.11 55.09 -21.23
CA ASN A 494 4.20 54.60 -22.09
C ASN A 494 5.38 55.60 -22.18
N ASN A 495 5.13 56.91 -22.14
CA ASN A 495 6.19 57.92 -22.11
C ASN A 495 6.87 57.97 -20.72
N LEU A 496 6.13 57.76 -19.64
CA LEU A 496 6.67 57.58 -18.29
C LEU A 496 7.39 56.23 -18.15
N LYS A 497 6.93 55.18 -18.83
CA LYS A 497 7.60 53.87 -18.88
C LYS A 497 8.88 53.93 -19.69
N THR A 498 8.89 54.57 -20.86
CA THR A 498 10.13 54.82 -21.60
C THR A 498 11.05 55.83 -20.90
N ALA A 499 10.53 56.79 -20.12
CA ALA A 499 11.34 57.64 -19.25
C ALA A 499 11.92 56.87 -18.05
N LEU A 500 11.17 55.92 -17.47
CA LEU A 500 11.64 55.00 -16.43
C LEU A 500 12.72 54.08 -17.00
N ASP A 501 12.47 53.43 -18.15
CA ASP A 501 13.44 52.58 -18.86
C ASP A 501 14.68 53.39 -19.31
N ASN A 502 14.54 54.68 -19.63
CA ASN A 502 15.66 55.57 -19.94
C ASN A 502 16.46 55.92 -18.67
N LYS A 503 15.80 56.16 -17.52
CA LYS A 503 16.48 56.38 -16.23
C LYS A 503 17.10 55.11 -15.65
N GLU A 504 16.50 53.95 -15.90
CA GLU A 504 17.03 52.64 -15.56
C GLU A 504 18.23 52.27 -16.45
N ARG A 505 18.21 52.64 -17.74
CA ARG A 505 19.39 52.55 -18.62
C ARG A 505 20.49 53.56 -18.26
N GLU A 506 20.17 54.75 -17.75
CA GLU A 506 21.17 55.68 -17.17
C GLU A 506 21.72 55.17 -15.82
N ALA A 507 20.92 54.46 -15.02
CA ALA A 507 21.36 53.81 -13.78
C ALA A 507 22.28 52.61 -14.05
N ILE A 508 21.97 51.80 -15.07
CA ILE A 508 22.83 50.69 -15.52
C ILE A 508 24.13 51.24 -16.12
N ALA A 509 24.08 52.29 -16.95
CA ALA A 509 25.26 52.93 -17.53
C ALA A 509 26.16 53.69 -16.52
N SER A 510 25.65 54.02 -15.34
CA SER A 510 26.44 54.59 -14.22
C SER A 510 26.95 53.51 -13.26
N SER A 511 26.23 52.40 -13.09
CA SER A 511 26.71 51.21 -12.37
C SER A 511 27.88 50.52 -13.10
N GLN A 512 27.85 50.48 -14.44
CA GLN A 512 28.92 49.89 -15.26
C GLN A 512 30.29 50.60 -15.12
N LYS A 513 30.35 51.83 -14.58
CA LYS A 513 31.60 52.61 -14.43
C LYS A 513 32.33 52.42 -13.09
N LEU A 514 31.82 51.56 -12.21
CA LEU A 514 32.47 51.20 -10.94
C LEU A 514 32.76 49.69 -10.81
N GLN A 515 32.86 48.98 -11.94
CA GLN A 515 33.33 47.58 -11.96
C GLN A 515 34.41 47.28 -13.03
N ASP A 516 35.00 48.31 -13.64
CA ASP A 516 36.13 48.23 -14.58
C ASP A 516 37.53 48.25 -13.90
N LEU A 517 37.63 47.81 -12.63
CA LEU A 517 38.88 47.76 -11.87
C LEU A 517 39.10 46.44 -11.12
N LEU A 518 38.80 45.31 -11.76
CA LEU A 518 39.17 43.97 -11.26
C LEU A 518 39.53 42.98 -12.39
N LEU A 519 40.40 43.44 -13.29
CA LEU A 519 41.16 42.58 -14.20
C LEU A 519 42.17 41.72 -13.41
N ALA A 520 42.09 40.39 -13.52
CA ALA A 520 43.22 39.51 -13.91
C ALA A 520 43.02 38.02 -13.52
N SER A 521 42.62 37.17 -14.49
CA SER A 521 43.27 35.85 -14.75
C SER A 521 42.59 35.08 -15.91
N SER A 522 43.39 34.79 -16.96
CA SER A 522 43.33 33.71 -17.98
C SER A 522 42.10 32.76 -18.05
N GLY A 523 41.58 32.32 -19.22
CA GLY A 523 42.00 32.49 -20.63
C GLY A 523 42.01 31.15 -21.40
N THR A 524 41.64 31.15 -22.71
CA THR A 524 41.66 30.01 -23.70
C THR A 524 40.62 28.88 -23.49
N ASP A 525 40.05 28.20 -24.51
CA ASP A 525 40.21 28.35 -25.98
C ASP A 525 39.01 27.84 -26.84
N ASN A 526 38.98 28.21 -28.13
CA ASN A 526 37.92 27.86 -29.11
C ASN A 526 38.33 26.74 -30.10
N THR A 527 37.97 25.46 -29.90
CA THR A 527 38.28 24.38 -30.90
C THR A 527 37.25 23.24 -31.06
N ILE A 528 35.93 23.47 -30.90
CA ILE A 528 34.91 22.45 -31.29
C ILE A 528 33.82 23.05 -32.19
N LYS A 529 34.23 23.56 -33.36
CA LYS A 529 33.33 23.94 -34.48
C LYS A 529 33.64 23.22 -35.80
N GLN A 530 34.30 22.05 -35.71
CA GLN A 530 34.72 21.25 -36.88
C GLN A 530 34.25 19.78 -36.85
N LEU A 531 33.32 19.41 -35.94
CA LEU A 531 32.76 18.05 -35.86
C LEU A 531 31.26 17.96 -36.20
N GLU A 532 30.55 19.08 -36.32
CA GLU A 532 29.10 19.07 -36.62
C GLU A 532 28.80 18.78 -38.10
N GLU A 533 29.72 19.06 -39.03
CA GLU A 533 29.53 18.83 -40.47
C GLU A 533 29.65 17.35 -40.92
N HIS A 534 30.13 16.45 -40.06
CA HIS A 534 30.20 15.01 -40.40
C HIS A 534 28.90 14.25 -40.07
N VAL A 535 28.11 14.73 -39.11
CA VAL A 535 26.87 14.06 -38.67
C VAL A 535 25.68 14.33 -39.60
N GLN A 536 25.75 15.38 -40.44
CA GLN A 536 24.66 15.76 -41.34
C GLN A 536 24.65 15.01 -42.69
N ARG A 537 25.73 14.28 -43.07
CA ARG A 537 25.78 13.56 -44.37
C ARG A 537 25.11 12.19 -44.35
N GLU A 538 25.05 11.51 -43.21
CA GLU A 538 24.39 10.19 -43.09
C GLU A 538 22.89 10.26 -42.73
N ARG A 539 22.28 11.45 -42.68
CA ARG A 539 20.82 11.59 -42.60
C ARG A 539 20.08 11.32 -43.93
N ARG A 540 20.77 11.29 -45.08
CA ARG A 540 20.13 11.27 -46.42
C ARG A 540 19.84 9.89 -47.02
N LYS A 541 19.95 8.78 -46.26
CA LYS A 541 19.65 7.41 -46.75
C LYS A 541 18.50 6.70 -46.03
N VAL A 542 18.08 7.16 -44.85
CA VAL A 542 17.00 6.54 -44.06
C VAL A 542 15.61 7.13 -44.40
N GLU A 543 15.55 8.40 -44.85
CA GLU A 543 14.30 9.10 -45.15
C GLU A 543 13.51 8.52 -46.35
N LYS A 544 14.15 7.77 -47.26
CA LYS A 544 13.48 7.18 -48.45
C LYS A 544 12.83 5.80 -48.23
N LEU A 545 12.87 5.26 -47.01
CA LEU A 545 12.23 3.97 -46.67
C LEU A 545 10.99 4.10 -45.76
N VAL A 546 10.65 5.32 -45.31
CA VAL A 546 9.44 5.57 -44.49
C VAL A 546 8.26 6.03 -45.35
N GLU A 547 8.48 6.80 -46.42
CA GLU A 547 7.42 7.30 -47.31
C GLU A 547 6.72 6.21 -48.16
N LEU A 548 7.36 5.06 -48.39
CA LEU A 548 6.77 3.94 -49.16
C LEU A 548 5.95 2.96 -48.31
N LYS A 549 5.93 3.11 -46.97
CA LYS A 549 5.10 2.27 -46.10
C LYS A 549 3.72 2.91 -45.82
N LEU A 550 3.71 4.20 -45.47
CA LEU A 550 2.47 4.94 -45.17
C LEU A 550 1.58 5.22 -46.39
N SER A 551 2.14 5.24 -47.61
CA SER A 551 1.38 5.48 -48.84
C SER A 551 0.57 4.28 -49.35
N VAL A 552 0.89 3.06 -48.89
CA VAL A 552 0.16 1.83 -49.24
C VAL A 552 -1.00 1.58 -48.27
N GLU A 553 -0.78 1.80 -46.97
CA GLU A 553 -1.83 1.70 -45.93
C GLU A 553 -2.94 2.73 -46.17
N LEU A 554 -2.60 3.97 -46.54
CA LEU A 554 -3.59 5.02 -46.87
C LEU A 554 -4.47 4.69 -48.10
N ARG A 555 -3.96 3.91 -49.07
CA ARG A 555 -4.74 3.50 -50.26
C ARG A 555 -5.74 2.39 -49.94
N LEU A 556 -5.38 1.44 -49.07
CA LEU A 556 -6.27 0.37 -48.63
C LEU A 556 -7.47 0.94 -47.85
N ASP A 557 -7.19 1.92 -46.98
CA ASP A 557 -8.17 2.64 -46.16
C ASP A 557 -9.11 3.56 -46.97
N GLN A 558 -8.71 3.99 -48.16
CA GLN A 558 -9.58 4.73 -49.09
C GLN A 558 -10.50 3.79 -49.88
N GLU A 559 -9.99 2.66 -50.37
CA GLU A 559 -10.81 1.69 -51.12
C GLU A 559 -11.82 0.94 -50.22
N MET A 560 -11.50 0.69 -48.95
CA MET A 560 -12.49 0.18 -47.97
C MET A 560 -13.65 1.16 -47.75
N ARG A 561 -13.39 2.46 -47.65
CA ARG A 561 -14.44 3.49 -47.55
C ARG A 561 -15.29 3.57 -48.82
N ARG A 562 -14.65 3.45 -49.99
CA ARG A 562 -15.33 3.46 -51.31
C ARG A 562 -16.30 2.29 -51.49
N ASN A 563 -15.92 1.09 -51.03
CA ASN A 563 -16.79 -0.09 -51.07
C ASN A 563 -18.03 0.06 -50.17
N ILE A 564 -17.87 0.66 -48.98
CA ILE A 564 -18.98 0.92 -48.05
C ILE A 564 -20.00 1.93 -48.63
N GLU A 565 -19.56 2.90 -49.44
CA GLU A 565 -20.46 3.83 -50.14
C GLU A 565 -21.18 3.18 -51.32
N LEU A 566 -20.48 2.41 -52.16
CA LEU A 566 -21.09 1.67 -53.27
C LEU A 566 -22.17 0.67 -52.80
N GLN A 567 -21.98 0.06 -51.64
CA GLN A 567 -22.98 -0.84 -51.04
C GLN A 567 -24.27 -0.08 -50.61
N LYS A 568 -24.14 1.17 -50.12
CA LYS A 568 -25.29 2.04 -49.77
C LYS A 568 -26.05 2.55 -51.00
N ASP A 569 -25.37 2.77 -52.12
CA ASP A 569 -26.01 3.23 -53.35
C ASP A 569 -26.77 2.12 -54.09
N SER A 570 -26.31 0.87 -54.01
CA SER A 570 -27.08 -0.32 -54.44
C SER A 570 -28.44 -0.40 -53.74
N GLU A 571 -28.49 -0.09 -52.44
CA GLU A 571 -29.74 -0.03 -51.66
C GLU A 571 -30.61 1.21 -51.97
N ARG A 572 -30.04 2.30 -52.50
CA ARG A 572 -30.83 3.44 -53.00
C ARG A 572 -31.52 3.09 -54.32
N LEU A 573 -30.81 2.49 -55.27
CA LEU A 573 -31.36 2.08 -56.57
C LEU A 573 -32.52 1.09 -56.41
N LYS A 574 -32.39 0.11 -55.51
CA LYS A 574 -33.46 -0.85 -55.18
C LYS A 574 -34.75 -0.17 -54.65
N ARG A 575 -34.60 0.96 -53.93
CA ARG A 575 -35.73 1.79 -53.44
C ARG A 575 -36.31 2.74 -54.49
N HIS A 576 -35.64 2.99 -55.61
CA HIS A 576 -36.20 3.74 -56.73
C HIS A 576 -37.00 2.83 -57.67
N LEU A 577 -36.51 1.62 -57.97
CA LEU A 577 -37.22 0.63 -58.78
C LEU A 577 -38.63 0.31 -58.22
N ASN A 578 -38.72 0.05 -56.90
CA ASN A 578 -39.99 -0.23 -56.22
C ASN A 578 -40.98 0.95 -56.19
N ARG A 579 -40.53 2.19 -56.42
CA ARG A 579 -41.39 3.38 -56.54
C ARG A 579 -41.93 3.56 -57.96
N SER A 580 -41.16 3.20 -58.99
CA SER A 580 -41.62 3.22 -60.39
C SER A 580 -42.68 2.15 -60.66
N VAL A 581 -42.52 0.92 -60.12
CA VAL A 581 -43.49 -0.17 -60.27
C VAL A 581 -44.88 0.15 -59.70
N LYS A 582 -44.97 1.00 -58.66
CA LYS A 582 -46.26 1.46 -58.11
C LYS A 582 -46.98 2.51 -58.97
N LYS A 583 -46.29 3.23 -59.86
CA LYS A 583 -46.90 4.24 -60.73
C LYS A 583 -47.54 3.64 -62.00
N VAL A 584 -47.10 2.45 -62.42
CA VAL A 584 -47.64 1.77 -63.62
C VAL A 584 -49.03 1.17 -63.37
N ARG A 585 -49.38 0.79 -62.13
CA ARG A 585 -50.70 0.22 -61.78
C ARG A 585 -51.86 1.24 -61.67
N MET A 586 -51.65 2.50 -62.01
CA MET A 586 -52.63 3.59 -61.85
C MET A 586 -53.31 4.02 -63.15
N TYR A 587 -53.01 3.38 -64.29
CA TYR A 587 -53.51 3.76 -65.61
C TYR A 587 -54.36 2.68 -66.32
N GLU A 588 -54.84 1.68 -65.59
CA GLU A 588 -55.77 0.65 -66.09
C GLU A 588 -57.06 0.65 -65.24
N GLN A 589 -57.96 1.61 -65.53
CA GLN A 589 -59.44 1.56 -65.39
C GLN A 589 -60.06 2.93 -65.12
N ARG A 590 -60.37 3.66 -66.20
CA ARG A 590 -61.51 4.58 -66.30
C ARG A 590 -61.94 4.66 -67.76
N GLU A 591 -63.06 4.05 -68.10
CA GLU A 591 -63.83 4.44 -69.30
C GLU A 591 -65.27 3.89 -69.25
N LEU A 592 -66.16 4.58 -69.97
CA LEU A 592 -67.58 4.28 -70.25
C LEU A 592 -68.59 4.46 -69.08
N ASN A 593 -69.82 4.97 -69.28
CA ASN A 593 -70.33 6.03 -70.18
C ASN A 593 -71.73 6.47 -69.68
N LEU A 594 -72.22 7.65 -70.10
CA LEU A 594 -73.56 8.20 -69.77
C LEU A 594 -74.39 8.32 -71.06
N GLU A 595 -75.41 7.48 -71.32
CA GLU A 595 -76.46 7.85 -72.32
C GLU A 595 -77.79 7.05 -72.35
N GLU A 596 -78.41 6.66 -71.22
CA GLU A 596 -79.80 6.12 -71.28
C GLU A 596 -80.63 6.39 -70.00
N GLU A 597 -81.95 6.14 -70.08
CA GLU A 597 -82.94 6.22 -68.99
C GLU A 597 -83.48 7.60 -68.50
N MET A 598 -83.55 8.60 -69.38
CA MET A 598 -84.38 9.81 -69.17
C MET A 598 -85.91 9.59 -69.33
N LYS A 599 -86.42 8.34 -69.27
CA LYS A 599 -87.84 8.02 -69.60
C LYS A 599 -88.63 7.12 -68.61
N SER A 600 -88.04 6.56 -67.54
CA SER A 600 -88.81 5.76 -66.54
C SER A 600 -89.37 6.57 -65.36
N LYS A 601 -88.95 7.84 -65.20
CA LYS A 601 -89.07 8.63 -63.95
C LYS A 601 -90.47 9.08 -63.50
N TYR A 602 -91.55 8.61 -64.13
CA TYR A 602 -92.93 8.98 -63.75
C TYR A 602 -93.75 7.87 -63.06
N SER A 603 -93.21 6.64 -62.94
CA SER A 603 -93.84 5.55 -62.16
C SER A 603 -93.13 5.30 -60.82
N ASP A 604 -91.82 5.55 -60.74
CA ASP A 604 -91.04 5.28 -59.52
C ASP A 604 -91.34 6.24 -58.36
N THR A 605 -91.73 7.48 -58.61
CA THR A 605 -91.91 8.50 -57.57
C THR A 605 -92.96 8.14 -56.52
N VAL A 606 -93.98 7.35 -56.87
CA VAL A 606 -95.00 6.85 -55.93
C VAL A 606 -94.45 5.71 -55.06
N ASN A 607 -93.61 4.85 -55.62
CA ASN A 607 -92.91 3.79 -54.89
C ASN A 607 -91.78 4.35 -54.02
N ASP A 608 -91.12 5.43 -54.47
CA ASP A 608 -90.09 6.15 -53.71
C ASP A 608 -90.65 6.81 -52.45
N VAL A 609 -91.87 7.36 -52.48
CA VAL A 609 -92.51 7.88 -51.25
C VAL A 609 -92.78 6.74 -50.24
N GLY A 610 -93.05 5.52 -50.70
CA GLY A 610 -93.13 4.33 -49.85
C GLY A 610 -91.76 3.93 -49.27
N ARG A 611 -90.72 3.84 -50.12
CA ARG A 611 -89.34 3.53 -49.72
C ARG A 611 -88.78 4.58 -48.75
N LEU A 612 -89.00 5.87 -49.00
CA LEU A 612 -88.57 6.97 -48.15
C LEU A 612 -89.28 6.95 -46.79
N ARG A 613 -90.57 6.58 -46.73
CA ARG A 613 -91.29 6.44 -45.45
C ARG A 613 -90.71 5.30 -44.60
N ALA A 614 -90.34 4.17 -45.20
CA ALA A 614 -89.61 3.11 -44.52
C ALA A 614 -88.20 3.56 -44.08
N LYS A 615 -87.48 4.28 -44.95
CA LYS A 615 -86.14 4.84 -44.66
C LYS A 615 -86.17 5.84 -43.49
N VAL A 616 -87.20 6.67 -43.39
CA VAL A 616 -87.41 7.57 -42.25
C VAL A 616 -87.65 6.79 -40.96
N GLY A 617 -88.42 5.69 -41.01
CA GLY A 617 -88.59 4.80 -39.85
C GLY A 617 -87.27 4.15 -39.38
N GLU A 618 -86.47 3.63 -40.32
CA GLU A 618 -85.13 3.08 -40.04
C GLU A 618 -84.19 4.14 -39.43
N LEU A 619 -84.16 5.35 -40.01
CA LEU A 619 -83.33 6.45 -39.52
C LEU A 619 -83.79 6.98 -38.16
N SER A 620 -85.10 7.02 -37.88
CA SER A 620 -85.62 7.34 -36.55
C SER A 620 -85.22 6.30 -35.50
N GLN A 621 -85.24 5.00 -35.82
CA GLN A 621 -84.72 3.96 -34.92
C GLN A 621 -83.21 4.09 -34.71
N GLN A 622 -82.42 4.33 -35.76
CA GLN A 622 -80.98 4.54 -35.64
C GLN A 622 -80.64 5.78 -34.79
N LEU A 623 -81.38 6.88 -34.98
CA LEU A 623 -81.26 8.09 -34.17
C LEU A 623 -81.61 7.83 -32.70
N GLU A 624 -82.64 7.02 -32.42
CA GLU A 624 -83.00 6.69 -31.03
C GLU A 624 -81.99 5.74 -30.36
N VAL A 625 -81.37 4.83 -31.12
CA VAL A 625 -80.28 3.97 -30.63
C VAL A 625 -79.01 4.79 -30.35
N GLU A 626 -78.59 5.66 -31.27
CA GLU A 626 -77.43 6.54 -31.04
C GLU A 626 -77.71 7.61 -29.96
N SER A 627 -78.95 8.07 -29.81
CA SER A 627 -79.36 8.93 -28.69
C SER A 627 -79.22 8.22 -27.34
N LYS A 628 -79.69 6.97 -27.22
CA LYS A 628 -79.50 6.14 -26.00
C LYS A 628 -78.02 5.87 -25.72
N LYS A 629 -77.21 5.71 -26.76
CA LYS A 629 -75.75 5.55 -26.65
C LYS A 629 -75.07 6.87 -26.24
N CYS A 630 -75.57 8.02 -26.68
CA CYS A 630 -75.11 9.33 -26.23
C CYS A 630 -75.38 9.52 -24.73
N THR A 631 -76.60 9.24 -24.26
CA THR A 631 -76.93 9.36 -22.82
C THR A 631 -76.15 8.36 -21.95
N GLN A 632 -75.83 7.17 -22.46
CA GLN A 632 -74.92 6.22 -21.79
C GLN A 632 -73.48 6.73 -21.71
N LEU A 633 -72.96 7.34 -22.77
CA LEU A 633 -71.62 7.95 -22.76
C LEU A 633 -71.57 9.22 -21.90
N GLU A 634 -72.65 9.99 -21.81
CA GLU A 634 -72.77 11.13 -20.91
C GLU A 634 -72.76 10.67 -19.45
N ALA A 635 -73.51 9.61 -19.10
CA ALA A 635 -73.46 9.00 -17.77
C ALA A 635 -72.04 8.49 -17.42
N LEU A 636 -71.39 7.74 -18.33
CA LEU A 636 -70.02 7.27 -18.11
C LEU A 636 -69.01 8.43 -17.93
N ASN A 637 -69.19 9.54 -18.66
CA ASN A 637 -68.36 10.73 -18.48
C ASN A 637 -68.67 11.47 -17.17
N GLN A 638 -69.90 11.38 -16.65
CA GLN A 638 -70.27 11.88 -15.32
C GLN A 638 -69.54 11.08 -14.25
N ASP A 639 -69.64 9.75 -14.30
CA ASP A 639 -68.99 8.83 -13.35
C ASP A 639 -67.46 9.03 -13.34
N LEU A 640 -66.83 9.08 -14.51
CA LEU A 640 -65.38 9.35 -14.63
C LEU A 640 -64.97 10.73 -14.09
N ARG A 641 -65.84 11.75 -14.14
CA ARG A 641 -65.57 13.06 -13.52
C ARG A 641 -65.63 12.98 -12.00
N GLU A 642 -66.54 12.18 -11.45
CA GLU A 642 -66.65 11.93 -10.00
C GLU A 642 -65.45 11.11 -9.50
N GLU A 643 -65.03 10.06 -10.21
CA GLU A 643 -63.79 9.33 -9.93
C GLU A 643 -62.55 10.25 -9.97
N LEU A 644 -62.42 11.10 -10.99
CA LEU A 644 -61.33 12.09 -11.05
C LEU A 644 -61.41 13.16 -9.95
N SER A 645 -62.60 13.43 -9.39
CA SER A 645 -62.77 14.32 -8.25
C SER A 645 -62.29 13.66 -6.95
N THR A 646 -62.72 12.42 -6.68
CA THR A 646 -62.29 11.66 -5.50
C THR A 646 -60.79 11.34 -5.53
N MET A 647 -60.22 11.06 -6.71
CA MET A 647 -58.78 10.87 -6.88
C MET A 647 -57.97 12.15 -6.61
N ARG A 648 -58.49 13.34 -6.97
CA ARG A 648 -57.89 14.63 -6.57
C ARG A 648 -57.93 14.83 -5.06
N GLU A 649 -59.06 14.57 -4.42
CA GLU A 649 -59.20 14.72 -2.96
C GLU A 649 -58.26 13.76 -2.20
N ASN A 650 -58.10 12.53 -2.70
CA ASN A 650 -57.14 11.57 -2.17
C ASN A 650 -55.69 11.99 -2.40
N HIS A 651 -55.37 12.55 -3.57
CA HIS A 651 -54.05 13.11 -3.86
C HIS A 651 -53.70 14.25 -2.89
N GLU A 652 -54.63 15.17 -2.59
CA GLU A 652 -54.40 16.21 -1.59
C GLU A 652 -54.16 15.67 -0.18
N LYS A 653 -54.88 14.62 0.23
CA LYS A 653 -54.67 13.95 1.53
C LYS A 653 -53.28 13.30 1.61
N LEU A 654 -52.85 12.64 0.54
CA LEU A 654 -51.51 12.09 0.39
C LEU A 654 -50.42 13.18 0.41
N GLU A 655 -50.65 14.31 -0.26
CA GLU A 655 -49.71 15.43 -0.30
C GLU A 655 -49.54 16.05 1.11
N LYS A 656 -50.65 16.23 1.86
CA LYS A 656 -50.64 16.67 3.27
C LYS A 656 -49.88 15.70 4.18
N SER A 657 -50.13 14.39 4.07
CA SER A 657 -49.41 13.36 4.82
C SER A 657 -47.91 13.32 4.50
N LYS A 658 -47.53 13.49 3.22
CA LYS A 658 -46.15 13.61 2.76
C LYS A 658 -45.43 14.83 3.33
N TYR A 659 -46.10 15.97 3.54
CA TYR A 659 -45.51 17.11 4.24
C TYR A 659 -45.30 16.82 5.74
N GLN A 660 -46.27 16.21 6.41
CA GLN A 660 -46.16 15.82 7.83
C GLN A 660 -44.99 14.83 8.05
N LEU A 661 -44.89 13.79 7.23
CA LEU A 661 -43.78 12.82 7.29
C LEU A 661 -42.41 13.46 7.03
N LYS A 662 -42.31 14.46 6.14
CA LYS A 662 -41.07 15.22 5.94
C LYS A 662 -40.69 16.03 7.18
N GLU A 663 -41.67 16.64 7.85
CA GLU A 663 -41.46 17.39 9.09
C GLU A 663 -41.05 16.47 10.24
N GLU A 664 -41.67 15.30 10.39
CA GLU A 664 -41.25 14.28 11.36
C GLU A 664 -39.83 13.77 11.10
N VAL A 665 -39.47 13.49 9.83
CA VAL A 665 -38.10 13.10 9.47
C VAL A 665 -37.09 14.21 9.77
N ALA A 666 -37.42 15.48 9.52
CA ALA A 666 -36.56 16.60 9.88
C ALA A 666 -36.38 16.72 11.41
N ASN A 667 -37.47 16.58 12.17
CA ASN A 667 -37.46 16.62 13.63
C ASN A 667 -36.68 15.45 14.24
N LEU A 668 -36.82 14.23 13.69
CA LEU A 668 -36.03 13.06 14.09
C LEU A 668 -34.55 13.23 13.75
N LYS A 669 -34.23 13.82 12.59
CA LYS A 669 -32.84 14.12 12.19
C LYS A 669 -32.20 15.13 13.14
N HIS A 670 -32.88 16.23 13.48
CA HIS A 670 -32.38 17.18 14.47
C HIS A 670 -32.25 16.58 15.87
N ARG A 671 -33.15 15.67 16.29
CA ARG A 671 -32.98 14.93 17.55
C ARG A 671 -31.80 13.96 17.51
N LEU A 672 -31.51 13.34 16.37
CA LEU A 672 -30.32 12.51 16.20
C LEU A 672 -29.05 13.37 16.26
N GLU A 673 -29.00 14.47 15.52
CA GLU A 673 -27.90 15.44 15.51
C GLU A 673 -27.64 16.01 16.93
N ALA A 674 -28.69 16.41 17.66
CA ALA A 674 -28.58 16.93 19.03
C ALA A 674 -28.24 15.85 20.09
N ASN A 675 -28.50 14.57 19.82
CA ASN A 675 -28.12 13.46 20.69
C ASN A 675 -26.81 12.78 20.26
N MET A 676 -26.14 13.25 19.19
CA MET A 676 -24.78 12.84 18.89
C MET A 676 -23.86 13.44 19.96
N VAL A 677 -23.35 12.59 20.85
CA VAL A 677 -22.31 12.97 21.80
C VAL A 677 -21.18 13.64 21.03
N ASP A 678 -20.82 14.86 21.46
CA ASP A 678 -19.79 15.69 20.83
C ASP A 678 -18.58 14.86 20.40
N HIS A 679 -18.31 14.85 19.10
CA HIS A 679 -17.19 14.09 18.53
C HIS A 679 -15.86 14.50 19.19
N SER A 680 -15.73 15.77 19.57
CA SER A 680 -14.60 16.33 20.31
C SER A 680 -14.38 15.68 21.68
N GLN A 681 -15.44 15.31 22.40
CA GLN A 681 -15.37 14.62 23.71
C GLN A 681 -14.90 13.18 23.53
N ILE A 682 -15.43 12.46 22.53
CA ILE A 682 -14.99 11.10 22.20
C ILE A 682 -13.53 11.09 21.73
N GLU A 683 -13.12 12.04 20.88
CA GLU A 683 -11.72 12.23 20.48
C GLU A 683 -10.82 12.64 21.65
N GLN A 684 -11.33 13.36 22.63
CA GLN A 684 -10.57 13.72 23.84
C GLN A 684 -10.35 12.47 24.72
N TYR A 685 -11.39 11.69 25.02
CA TYR A 685 -11.26 10.42 25.74
C TYR A 685 -10.31 9.45 25.02
N LYS A 686 -10.40 9.36 23.69
CA LYS A 686 -9.48 8.54 22.88
C LYS A 686 -8.03 9.01 23.03
N ARG A 687 -7.76 10.31 22.89
CA ARG A 687 -6.41 10.88 23.08
C ARG A 687 -5.88 10.66 24.50
N GLU A 688 -6.72 10.78 25.53
CA GLU A 688 -6.33 10.50 26.90
C GLU A 688 -5.98 9.03 27.14
N VAL A 689 -6.76 8.10 26.58
CA VAL A 689 -6.46 6.65 26.67
C VAL A 689 -5.18 6.30 25.92
N GLU A 690 -4.97 6.85 24.72
CA GLU A 690 -3.73 6.67 23.95
C GLU A 690 -2.50 7.24 24.69
N GLU A 691 -2.62 8.41 25.31
CA GLU A 691 -1.49 9.01 26.03
C GLU A 691 -1.20 8.31 27.36
N ARG A 692 -2.21 7.79 28.09
CA ARG A 692 -2.01 6.87 29.22
C ARG A 692 -1.25 5.61 28.78
N ALA A 693 -1.69 4.95 27.71
CA ALA A 693 -1.01 3.76 27.18
C ALA A 693 0.46 4.04 26.77
N ARG A 694 0.75 5.23 26.24
CA ARG A 694 2.13 5.68 25.96
C ARG A 694 2.93 5.96 27.23
N GLN A 695 2.31 6.45 28.31
CA GLN A 695 2.97 6.64 29.60
C GLN A 695 3.32 5.29 30.23
N ASP A 696 2.38 4.36 30.27
CA ASP A 696 2.59 2.98 30.77
C ASP A 696 3.69 2.26 29.97
N LEU A 697 3.70 2.39 28.64
CA LEU A 697 4.75 1.81 27.80
C LEU A 697 6.12 2.44 28.10
N ARG A 698 6.19 3.77 28.31
CA ARG A 698 7.44 4.45 28.70
C ARG A 698 7.93 4.01 30.07
N GLN A 699 7.05 3.83 31.05
CA GLN A 699 7.40 3.30 32.38
C GLN A 699 7.92 1.87 32.28
N LYS A 700 7.20 0.96 31.60
CA LYS A 700 7.67 -0.42 31.38
C LYS A 700 8.99 -0.49 30.63
N LEU A 701 9.23 0.42 29.66
CA LEU A 701 10.52 0.50 28.97
C LEU A 701 11.64 0.98 29.91
N GLN A 702 11.35 1.90 30.84
CA GLN A 702 12.29 2.33 31.87
C GLN A 702 12.58 1.20 32.88
N GLU A 703 11.57 0.45 33.31
CA GLU A 703 11.72 -0.73 34.17
C GLU A 703 12.57 -1.82 33.51
N VAL A 704 12.31 -2.14 32.23
CA VAL A 704 13.11 -3.10 31.46
C VAL A 704 14.54 -2.60 31.27
N ASN A 705 14.76 -1.31 30.97
CA ASN A 705 16.10 -0.75 30.87
C ASN A 705 16.85 -0.78 32.22
N LEU A 706 16.17 -0.49 33.33
CA LEU A 706 16.75 -0.57 34.67
C LEU A 706 17.07 -2.02 35.06
N PHE A 707 16.21 -2.97 34.69
CA PHE A 707 16.47 -4.40 34.87
C PHE A 707 17.69 -4.84 34.06
N LEU A 708 17.78 -4.48 32.78
CA LEU A 708 18.93 -4.80 31.92
C LEU A 708 20.23 -4.15 32.43
N GLN A 709 20.19 -2.90 32.91
CA GLN A 709 21.36 -2.26 33.56
C GLN A 709 21.75 -2.97 34.86
N THR A 710 20.78 -3.38 35.67
CA THR A 710 21.03 -4.15 36.90
C THR A 710 21.60 -5.53 36.59
N GLN A 711 21.10 -6.18 35.54
CA GLN A 711 21.58 -7.47 35.06
C GLN A 711 23.02 -7.35 34.53
N ALA A 712 23.32 -6.36 33.69
CA ALA A 712 24.68 -6.07 33.22
C ALA A 712 25.64 -5.81 34.40
N ALA A 713 25.28 -4.91 35.33
CA ALA A 713 26.09 -4.64 36.52
C ALA A 713 26.26 -5.87 37.43
N SER A 714 25.29 -6.80 37.45
CA SER A 714 25.41 -8.07 38.18
C SER A 714 26.34 -9.05 37.49
N GLN A 715 26.35 -9.06 36.14
CA GLN A 715 27.24 -9.86 35.33
C GLN A 715 28.68 -9.35 35.41
N ASP A 716 28.90 -8.04 35.32
CA ASP A 716 30.22 -7.42 35.49
C ASP A 716 30.85 -7.79 36.86
N ARG A 717 30.06 -7.75 37.93
CA ARG A 717 30.50 -8.18 39.28
C ARG A 717 30.86 -9.67 39.31
N LEU A 718 30.07 -10.52 38.64
CA LEU A 718 30.30 -11.95 38.59
C LEU A 718 31.54 -12.29 37.74
N GLU A 719 31.79 -11.56 36.65
CA GLU A 719 33.01 -11.64 35.85
C GLU A 719 34.24 -11.14 36.63
N GLN A 720 34.10 -10.07 37.43
CA GLN A 720 35.15 -9.61 38.34
C GLN A 720 35.49 -10.66 39.42
N ILE A 721 34.50 -11.36 39.97
CA ILE A 721 34.70 -12.47 40.91
C ILE A 721 35.38 -13.67 40.23
N ARG A 722 34.96 -14.03 39.01
CA ARG A 722 35.64 -15.08 38.21
C ARG A 722 37.10 -14.69 37.93
N ALA A 723 37.35 -13.45 37.52
CA ALA A 723 38.69 -12.94 37.22
C ALA A 723 39.59 -12.94 38.46
N SER A 724 39.09 -12.51 39.62
CA SER A 724 39.85 -12.52 40.88
C SER A 724 40.12 -13.95 41.37
N HIS A 725 39.16 -14.86 41.26
CA HIS A 725 39.36 -16.28 41.54
C HIS A 725 40.42 -16.91 40.61
N HIS A 726 40.35 -16.68 39.30
CA HIS A 726 41.36 -17.15 38.35
C HIS A 726 42.74 -16.48 38.54
N ALA A 727 42.80 -15.24 39.04
CA ALA A 727 44.06 -14.59 39.40
C ALA A 727 44.66 -15.21 40.67
N SER A 728 43.84 -15.43 41.70
CA SER A 728 44.23 -16.10 42.95
C SER A 728 44.74 -17.51 42.69
N LEU A 729 43.99 -18.33 41.94
CA LEU A 729 44.39 -19.69 41.55
C LEU A 729 45.69 -19.69 40.74
N ARG A 730 45.87 -18.75 39.79
CA ARG A 730 47.14 -18.62 39.05
C ARG A 730 48.31 -18.24 39.96
N ASN A 731 48.09 -17.40 40.98
CA ASN A 731 49.13 -17.06 41.96
C ASN A 731 49.45 -18.26 42.86
N GLN A 732 48.44 -18.99 43.35
CA GLN A 732 48.62 -20.21 44.13
C GLN A 732 49.39 -21.29 43.36
N LEU A 733 49.05 -21.51 42.09
CA LEU A 733 49.78 -22.44 41.21
C LEU A 733 51.21 -21.97 40.96
N LYS A 734 51.45 -20.67 40.74
CA LYS A 734 52.82 -20.11 40.62
C LYS A 734 53.65 -20.30 41.89
N HIS A 735 53.05 -20.12 43.07
CA HIS A 735 53.71 -20.40 44.34
C HIS A 735 54.03 -21.89 44.46
N ARG A 736 53.07 -22.78 44.19
CA ARG A 736 53.30 -24.23 44.27
C ARG A 736 54.34 -24.72 43.27
N ILE A 737 54.37 -24.18 42.05
CA ILE A 737 55.43 -24.46 41.06
C ILE A 737 56.79 -24.02 41.62
N ARG A 738 56.90 -22.80 42.16
CA ARG A 738 58.15 -22.30 42.75
C ARG A 738 58.62 -23.13 43.94
N ASP A 739 57.71 -23.59 44.79
CA ASP A 739 58.03 -24.48 45.91
C ASP A 739 58.57 -25.83 45.41
N LEU A 740 57.93 -26.41 44.38
CA LEU A 740 58.38 -27.65 43.75
C LEU A 740 59.71 -27.48 43.01
N GLU A 741 59.95 -26.35 42.35
CA GLU A 741 61.25 -25.99 41.75
C GLU A 741 62.33 -25.93 42.85
N CYS A 742 62.04 -25.30 43.99
CA CYS A 742 62.96 -25.25 45.13
C CYS A 742 63.21 -26.63 45.76
N GLU A 743 62.20 -27.51 45.83
CA GLU A 743 62.34 -28.89 46.28
C GLU A 743 63.19 -29.72 45.30
N LEU A 744 62.97 -29.58 43.99
CA LEU A 744 63.77 -30.23 42.95
C LEU A 744 65.24 -29.77 42.97
N ASP A 745 65.51 -28.47 43.13
CA ASP A 745 66.88 -27.95 43.24
C ASP A 745 67.57 -28.46 44.51
N ARG A 746 66.86 -28.58 45.65
CA ARG A 746 67.39 -29.20 46.87
C ARG A 746 67.73 -30.69 46.68
N ILE A 747 66.85 -31.45 46.01
CA ILE A 747 67.09 -32.86 45.70
C ILE A 747 68.29 -33.00 44.75
N LYS A 748 68.36 -32.16 43.71
CA LYS A 748 69.46 -32.15 42.75
C LYS A 748 70.79 -31.81 43.40
N ASN A 749 70.84 -30.81 44.29
CA ASN A 749 72.05 -30.46 45.03
C ASN A 749 72.46 -31.56 46.00
N THR A 750 71.53 -32.13 46.80
CA THR A 750 71.88 -33.25 47.70
C THR A 750 72.30 -34.52 46.96
N GLN A 751 71.74 -34.78 45.78
CA GLN A 751 72.20 -35.85 44.89
C GLN A 751 73.61 -35.56 44.35
N GLN A 752 73.90 -34.33 43.94
CA GLN A 752 75.22 -33.91 43.46
C GLN A 752 76.27 -34.00 44.58
N ASP A 753 75.95 -33.54 45.79
CA ASP A 753 76.81 -33.66 46.97
C ASP A 753 77.07 -35.14 47.33
N SER A 754 76.05 -36.00 47.22
CA SER A 754 76.21 -37.45 47.40
C SER A 754 77.09 -38.09 46.32
N ILE A 755 77.01 -37.63 45.07
CA ILE A 755 77.89 -38.07 43.98
C ILE A 755 79.33 -37.63 44.28
N LEU A 756 79.57 -36.36 44.60
CA LEU A 756 80.90 -35.84 44.97
C LEU A 756 81.49 -36.58 46.18
N GLN A 757 80.68 -36.90 47.18
CA GLN A 757 81.11 -37.70 48.33
C GLN A 757 81.49 -39.14 47.94
N LYS A 758 80.72 -39.78 47.05
CA LYS A 758 81.03 -41.11 46.50
C LYS A 758 82.29 -41.10 45.63
N GLU A 759 82.49 -40.08 44.82
CA GLU A 759 83.69 -39.90 44.00
C GLU A 759 84.93 -39.70 44.89
N SER A 760 84.81 -38.92 45.98
CA SER A 760 85.88 -38.74 46.96
C SER A 760 86.23 -40.05 47.69
N THR A 761 85.24 -40.81 48.18
CA THR A 761 85.51 -42.10 48.85
C THR A 761 86.05 -43.15 47.87
N GLN A 762 85.57 -43.18 46.63
CA GLN A 762 86.11 -44.04 45.59
C GLN A 762 87.58 -43.69 45.25
N ALA A 763 87.93 -42.40 45.20
CA ALA A 763 89.30 -41.95 44.98
C ALA A 763 90.23 -42.34 46.15
N GLU A 764 89.76 -42.25 47.40
CA GLU A 764 90.48 -42.75 48.57
C GLU A 764 90.66 -44.28 48.52
N VAL A 765 89.62 -45.04 48.16
CA VAL A 765 89.70 -46.50 48.02
C VAL A 765 90.70 -46.92 46.95
N GLU A 766 90.70 -46.29 45.77
CA GLU A 766 91.69 -46.58 44.73
C GLU A 766 93.12 -46.17 45.17
N LYS A 767 93.27 -45.09 45.93
CA LYS A 767 94.56 -44.73 46.56
C LYS A 767 95.03 -45.82 47.53
N TYR A 768 94.18 -46.29 48.45
CA TYR A 768 94.53 -47.39 49.37
C TYR A 768 94.86 -48.69 48.61
N LYS A 769 94.10 -49.02 47.57
CA LYS A 769 94.33 -50.17 46.70
C LYS A 769 95.67 -50.08 45.96
N SER A 770 96.06 -48.90 45.49
CA SER A 770 97.39 -48.67 44.89
C SER A 770 98.53 -48.85 45.90
N LEU A 771 98.37 -48.32 47.12
CA LEU A 771 99.35 -48.47 48.21
C LEU A 771 99.49 -49.93 48.64
N TYR A 772 98.38 -50.66 48.75
CA TYR A 772 98.38 -52.09 49.07
C TYR A 772 99.04 -52.94 47.98
N GLN A 773 98.79 -52.64 46.69
CA GLN A 773 99.49 -53.31 45.59
C GLN A 773 101.00 -53.07 45.64
N GLU A 774 101.44 -51.86 45.98
CA GLU A 774 102.85 -51.54 46.13
C GLU A 774 103.47 -52.20 47.38
N GLU A 775 102.73 -52.26 48.50
CA GLU A 775 103.13 -53.01 49.69
C GLU A 775 103.31 -54.50 49.36
N VAL A 776 102.39 -55.10 48.60
CA VAL A 776 102.49 -56.50 48.13
C VAL A 776 103.69 -56.70 47.20
N ARG A 777 104.00 -55.74 46.31
CA ARG A 777 105.25 -55.77 45.51
C ARG A 777 106.49 -55.72 46.39
N ILE A 778 106.52 -54.82 47.38
CA ILE A 778 107.64 -54.68 48.32
C ILE A 778 107.81 -55.96 49.13
N ARG A 779 106.75 -56.49 49.74
CA ARG A 779 106.75 -57.78 50.47
C ARG A 779 107.25 -58.92 49.61
N ARG A 780 106.81 -59.04 48.35
CA ARG A 780 107.32 -60.05 47.39
C ARG A 780 108.80 -59.83 47.07
N SER A 781 109.25 -58.59 46.88
CA SER A 781 110.67 -58.28 46.64
C SER A 781 111.56 -58.61 47.84
N LEU A 782 111.04 -58.44 49.07
CA LEU A 782 111.71 -58.78 50.32
C LEU A 782 111.74 -60.30 50.54
N ALA A 783 110.64 -61.01 50.26
CA ALA A 783 110.59 -62.46 50.27
C ALA A 783 111.64 -63.04 49.31
N ASN A 784 111.69 -62.58 48.05
CA ASN A 784 112.70 -63.01 47.08
C ASN A 784 114.14 -62.64 47.48
N LYS A 785 114.35 -61.56 48.26
CA LYS A 785 115.67 -61.22 48.82
C LYS A 785 116.05 -62.16 49.98
N LEU A 786 115.08 -62.54 50.81
CA LEU A 786 115.25 -63.44 51.94
C LEU A 786 115.44 -64.89 51.48
N GLU A 787 114.72 -65.32 50.46
CA GLU A 787 114.92 -66.59 49.76
C GLU A 787 116.34 -66.70 49.21
N ARG A 788 116.82 -65.72 48.43
CA ARG A 788 118.22 -65.67 47.97
C ARG A 788 119.26 -65.59 49.10
N ALA A 789 118.91 -64.99 50.24
CA ALA A 789 119.80 -64.97 51.40
C ALA A 789 119.86 -66.36 52.05
N ASN A 790 118.73 -67.06 52.14
CA ASN A 790 118.63 -68.44 52.62
C ASN A 790 119.30 -69.43 51.66
N GLU A 791 119.20 -69.25 50.33
CA GLU A 791 119.94 -70.03 49.33
C GLU A 791 121.45 -69.87 49.53
N ARG A 792 121.94 -68.63 49.69
CA ARG A 792 123.36 -68.37 49.97
C ARG A 792 123.80 -68.91 51.33
N LEU A 793 122.94 -68.87 52.33
CA LEU A 793 123.18 -69.46 53.65
C LEU A 793 123.29 -70.99 53.53
N ALA A 794 122.34 -71.62 52.83
CA ALA A 794 122.36 -73.06 52.56
C ALA A 794 123.56 -73.49 51.70
N GLU A 795 123.97 -72.68 50.72
CA GLU A 795 125.24 -72.88 50.00
C GLU A 795 126.46 -72.77 50.91
N ALA A 796 126.47 -71.80 51.83
CA ALA A 796 127.57 -71.62 52.78
C ALA A 796 127.62 -72.79 53.78
N ASP A 797 126.48 -73.21 54.31
CA ASP A 797 126.35 -74.39 55.18
C ASP A 797 126.73 -75.68 54.45
N ALA A 798 126.35 -75.83 53.17
CA ALA A 798 126.78 -76.95 52.33
C ALA A 798 128.29 -76.96 52.09
N LYS A 799 128.91 -75.79 51.82
CA LYS A 799 130.37 -75.64 51.72
C LYS A 799 131.07 -75.93 53.06
N LEU A 800 130.48 -75.51 54.19
CA LEU A 800 130.99 -75.77 55.54
C LEU A 800 130.87 -77.25 55.91
N LEU A 801 129.79 -77.93 55.50
CA LEU A 801 129.64 -79.38 55.57
C LEU A 801 130.67 -80.10 54.69
N GLN A 802 130.90 -79.63 53.46
CA GLN A 802 131.90 -80.19 52.55
C GLN A 802 133.31 -80.07 53.15
N GLU A 803 133.68 -78.91 53.70
CA GLU A 803 134.96 -78.72 54.39
C GLU A 803 135.04 -79.51 55.71
N ARG A 804 133.92 -79.71 56.43
CA ARG A 804 133.88 -80.66 57.57
C ARG A 804 134.12 -82.11 57.13
N HIS A 805 133.63 -82.52 55.96
CA HIS A 805 133.93 -83.85 55.41
C HIS A 805 135.37 -83.96 54.90
N ARG A 806 135.91 -82.89 54.29
CA ARG A 806 137.30 -82.80 53.84
C ARG A 806 138.30 -82.83 55.00
N SER A 807 137.98 -82.12 56.09
CA SER A 807 138.75 -82.11 57.33
C SER A 807 138.69 -83.46 58.07
N LYS A 808 137.58 -84.19 57.95
CA LYS A 808 137.41 -85.53 58.53
C LYS A 808 138.16 -86.65 57.80
N SER A 809 138.70 -86.43 56.61
CA SER A 809 139.43 -87.48 55.86
C SER A 809 140.93 -87.59 56.20
N LEU A 810 141.48 -86.75 57.09
CA LEU A 810 142.91 -86.73 57.42
C LEU A 810 143.27 -86.91 58.90
N ILE A 811 142.30 -87.05 59.82
CA ILE A 811 142.58 -87.29 61.24
C ILE A 811 141.67 -88.39 61.81
N THR A 812 142.12 -89.63 61.67
CA THR A 812 141.62 -90.79 62.44
C THR A 812 142.74 -91.37 63.29
N ASN A 813 142.80 -91.01 64.57
CA ASN A 813 143.22 -91.92 65.65
C ASN A 813 142.99 -91.34 67.06
N SER A 814 142.53 -92.22 67.96
CA SER A 814 142.64 -92.21 69.44
C SER A 814 141.62 -91.45 70.33
N ILE A 815 140.98 -92.26 71.21
CA ILE A 815 140.41 -91.98 72.55
C ILE A 815 139.03 -91.25 72.59
N VAL A 816 138.00 -91.57 73.41
CA VAL A 816 137.37 -92.75 74.09
C VAL A 816 136.49 -92.21 75.26
N GLY A 817 135.25 -92.73 75.42
CA GLY A 817 134.34 -92.55 76.59
C GLY A 817 133.38 -91.33 76.54
N GLY A 818 132.14 -91.35 77.04
CA GLY A 818 131.32 -92.35 77.77
C GLY A 818 129.81 -92.01 77.76
N LEU A 819 128.96 -92.76 78.50
CA LEU A 819 127.48 -92.88 78.29
C LEU A 819 126.56 -92.27 79.39
N SER A 820 125.23 -92.24 79.09
CA SER A 820 124.06 -92.21 80.01
C SER A 820 123.60 -90.83 80.56
N ALA A 821 122.36 -90.56 81.03
CA ALA A 821 121.13 -91.36 81.17
C ALA A 821 119.84 -90.47 81.16
N SER A 822 118.64 -91.09 81.14
CA SER A 822 117.31 -90.49 81.47
C SER A 822 117.16 -90.28 83.01
N PRO A 823 116.10 -89.66 83.64
CA PRO A 823 114.72 -90.21 83.60
C PRO A 823 113.47 -89.30 83.95
N VAL A 824 112.28 -89.77 83.50
CA VAL A 824 110.98 -89.93 84.25
C VAL A 824 109.99 -88.78 84.57
N LEU A 825 108.73 -89.22 84.72
CA LEU A 825 107.40 -88.59 84.81
C LEU A 825 106.96 -88.12 86.22
N TYR A 826 105.88 -87.32 86.35
CA TYR A 826 104.57 -87.76 86.89
C TYR A 826 103.46 -86.66 86.81
N SER A 827 102.20 -87.09 86.99
CA SER A 827 100.93 -86.34 86.76
C SER A 827 100.38 -85.56 87.98
N THR A 828 99.32 -84.75 87.80
CA THR A 828 97.93 -84.95 88.34
C THR A 828 97.09 -83.63 88.41
N GLU A 829 95.76 -83.78 88.40
CA GLU A 829 94.64 -82.83 88.20
C GLU A 829 94.43 -81.69 89.25
N LEU A 830 93.62 -80.65 88.94
CA LEU A 830 92.21 -80.44 89.41
C LEU A 830 91.64 -79.01 89.13
N GLU A 831 90.33 -78.86 89.34
CA GLU A 831 89.37 -77.73 89.15
C GLU A 831 89.64 -76.47 90.02
N ARG A 832 89.30 -75.20 89.71
CA ARG A 832 88.14 -74.44 89.13
C ARG A 832 87.34 -73.68 90.21
N LEU A 833 87.40 -72.32 90.22
CA LEU A 833 86.45 -71.29 90.73
C LEU A 833 87.23 -69.96 90.94
N GLY A 834 86.75 -68.74 90.64
CA GLY A 834 85.57 -68.31 89.88
C GLY A 834 85.43 -66.76 89.80
N ASN A 835 84.74 -66.29 88.75
CA ASN A 835 83.90 -65.08 88.65
C ASN A 835 84.45 -63.63 88.50
N ASN A 836 84.03 -63.05 87.35
CA ASN A 836 83.45 -61.70 87.15
C ASN A 836 84.34 -60.45 87.00
N LEU A 837 84.49 -59.96 85.76
CA LEU A 837 83.59 -58.91 85.20
C LEU A 837 83.81 -58.74 83.67
N ALA A 838 82.77 -58.31 82.96
CA ALA A 838 82.71 -58.30 81.50
C ALA A 838 83.13 -56.97 80.87
N LEU A 839 83.59 -56.99 79.60
CA LEU A 839 82.83 -56.39 78.50
C LEU A 839 83.41 -56.72 77.10
N ASN A 840 82.54 -57.40 76.34
CA ASN A 840 82.40 -57.68 74.91
C ASN A 840 83.35 -57.14 73.81
N SER A 841 83.28 -57.87 72.71
CA SER A 841 84.16 -57.90 71.56
C SER A 841 83.57 -57.29 70.27
N ASN A 842 84.48 -57.06 69.31
CA ASN A 842 84.31 -57.05 67.86
C ASN A 842 83.74 -55.81 67.15
N LEU A 843 84.54 -55.34 66.17
CA LEU A 843 84.15 -54.40 65.12
C LEU A 843 83.27 -55.11 64.07
N THR A 844 82.29 -54.42 63.49
CA THR A 844 82.38 -53.91 62.09
C THR A 844 81.17 -53.06 61.67
N LEU A 845 81.49 -51.84 61.24
CA LEU A 845 80.92 -51.08 60.12
C LEU A 845 79.61 -51.57 59.47
N ALA A 846 78.49 -50.93 59.79
CA ALA A 846 77.32 -50.82 58.92
C ALA A 846 76.61 -49.47 59.17
N GLY A 847 76.45 -48.65 58.14
CA GLY A 847 75.77 -47.36 58.24
C GLY A 847 74.41 -47.38 57.56
N SER A 848 73.36 -46.93 58.25
CA SER A 848 72.18 -46.33 57.63
C SER A 848 71.36 -45.51 58.61
N PHE A 849 70.96 -44.33 58.11
CA PHE A 849 69.76 -43.56 58.41
C PHE A 849 68.78 -44.11 59.46
N LEU A 850 68.46 -43.27 60.45
CA LEU A 850 67.13 -42.67 60.61
C LEU A 850 67.24 -41.53 61.64
N SER A 851 66.70 -40.35 61.33
CA SER A 851 66.58 -39.24 62.28
C SER A 851 65.11 -38.85 62.41
N ALA A 852 64.59 -38.81 63.63
CA ALA A 852 63.21 -38.48 63.92
C ALA A 852 63.10 -37.49 65.09
N ALA A 853 62.24 -36.49 64.91
CA ALA A 853 61.58 -35.67 65.93
C ALA A 853 62.42 -34.89 66.98
N GLY A 854 62.48 -33.57 66.78
CA GLY A 854 61.53 -32.69 67.49
C GLY A 854 61.91 -32.09 68.85
N SER A 855 62.25 -30.79 68.84
CA SER A 855 61.74 -29.73 69.76
C SER A 855 62.38 -28.39 69.33
N ALA A 856 61.64 -27.38 68.87
CA ALA A 856 60.73 -26.49 69.59
C ALA A 856 61.44 -25.50 70.54
N LEU A 857 61.59 -24.22 70.13
CA LEU A 857 60.80 -23.10 70.70
C LEU A 857 61.18 -21.69 70.17
N SER A 858 60.11 -20.90 69.91
CA SER A 858 59.98 -19.44 70.14
C SER A 858 60.68 -18.38 69.25
N SER A 859 59.86 -17.64 68.48
CA SER A 859 59.80 -16.16 68.56
C SER A 859 58.52 -15.52 67.95
N ARG A 860 57.42 -15.55 68.70
CA ARG A 860 56.43 -14.46 68.97
C ARG A 860 56.24 -13.25 67.99
N SER A 861 55.08 -13.19 67.31
CA SER A 861 54.18 -12.00 67.22
C SER A 861 52.84 -12.39 66.54
N ARG A 862 51.72 -12.55 67.26
CA ARG A 862 50.76 -11.53 67.77
C ARG A 862 49.85 -10.91 66.68
N VAL A 863 48.56 -11.31 66.66
CA VAL A 863 47.34 -10.50 66.87
C VAL A 863 46.11 -11.35 66.51
N GLU A 864 45.07 -11.29 67.35
CA GLU A 864 43.77 -11.97 67.18
C GLU A 864 42.81 -11.13 66.31
N ALA A 865 41.84 -11.76 65.63
CA ALA A 865 40.40 -11.44 65.78
C ALA A 865 39.49 -12.22 64.80
N TYR A 866 38.57 -12.98 65.40
CA TYR A 866 37.16 -13.22 65.05
C TYR A 866 36.65 -13.52 63.62
N VAL A 867 35.69 -14.45 63.60
CA VAL A 867 34.92 -14.93 62.45
C VAL A 867 33.69 -14.05 62.17
N ALA A 868 33.57 -13.65 60.90
CA ALA A 868 32.38 -13.36 60.08
C ALA A 868 31.00 -13.05 60.70
N LYS A 869 30.35 -12.00 60.16
CA LYS A 869 29.02 -12.13 59.52
C LYS A 869 28.64 -10.96 58.61
N VAL A 870 27.88 -11.30 57.56
CA VAL A 870 27.36 -10.48 56.43
C VAL A 870 28.43 -10.08 55.41
#